data_AF-A0A3N5PQM5-F1
#
_entry.id   AF-A0A3N5PQM5-F1
#
_cell.length_a   1.000
_cell.length_b   1.000
_cell.length_c   1.000
_cell.angle_alpha   90.00
_cell.angle_beta   90.00
_cell.angle_gamma   90.00
#
_symmetry.space_group_name_H-M   'P 1'
#
loop_
_entity.id
_entity.type
_entity.pdbx_description
1 polymer ?
#
loop_
_entity_poly.entity_id
_entity_poly.type
_entity_poly.pdbx_seq_one_letter_code
_entity_poly.pdbx_strand_id
1 'polypeptide(L)'
;MNYLIRITSLIIVILSLNNISEAKLLVSKLYSDHMVIQRNQPIIVWGWAEANATIKISFNNLEHTSIVNDKGDWKVTLPMMKEGGPFEMIISSSDEKIVIMDILIGDVWLCSGQSNMEWIVANSNNAEDEIKNSYDNKLRHFAIPNTSSEKPENDILGGDWKISNPQNTGEFSATAYFFAKELRKHVDVPIGLINSSWGGSRIETWMSAKSININNQQELMDEVKNQAELEYINQLKKFQQIFPGISDIDLGMRNDQPLWAATDLDESDWKDIVVPIFWEDAGFNGLDGIGWYRLTFYLTPEEAKGEFELGLGKIDDSDISWLNGIKVGEMTQAWDQPRVYKIPSNVLNEGKNVLCVRVDDTGGAGGIWGDVSSVYLKSLTLVKPLAGNWKFRIGAVKRTEIATNQIPTLLYNRMIHPIINFPIKGVIWYQGESNANNVEDAFKYRKVFSDMIKDWRASWNVGDFPFLFVQLANYREPVEQPYDSPWAMIRESQSDVLTLPNTGQAVIIDIGNANDVHPRDKQNVGLRLSLAARKIAYGENIVFSGPTYKSSKIKNGKMIISFDNIGSGLVCKDKYGYVKGFAIAGADKKFIWASAFIEKNKIVVWNEKIKKPKYVRYGWADNPDDLNLYNEEGLPGCPFRTDKKDR
;
A
#
# COMPACT_ATOMS: atom_id res chain seq x y z
N MET A 1 -28.67 77.64 -0.96
CA MET A 1 -27.24 77.74 -1.31
C MET A 1 -26.57 76.44 -0.85
N ASN A 2 -26.81 75.26 -1.44
CA ASN A 2 -26.68 74.78 -2.82
C ASN A 2 -25.26 74.61 -3.38
N TYR A 3 -24.22 74.38 -2.54
CA TYR A 3 -22.86 74.14 -3.06
C TYR A 3 -21.95 73.20 -2.24
N LEU A 4 -22.46 72.18 -1.53
CA LEU A 4 -21.57 71.29 -0.75
C LEU A 4 -21.93 69.79 -0.73
N ILE A 5 -22.71 69.28 -1.70
CA ILE A 5 -23.07 67.84 -1.79
C ILE A 5 -22.70 67.24 -3.16
N ARG A 6 -21.78 67.85 -3.92
CA ARG A 6 -21.39 67.33 -5.26
C ARG A 6 -19.91 67.01 -5.47
N ILE A 7 -19.05 67.13 -4.45
CA ILE A 7 -17.60 66.87 -4.62
C ILE A 7 -17.11 65.65 -3.83
N THR A 8 -17.85 65.17 -2.82
CA THR A 8 -17.49 63.96 -2.06
C THR A 8 -17.95 62.65 -2.68
N SER A 9 -18.79 62.69 -3.73
CA SER A 9 -19.23 61.48 -4.46
C SER A 9 -18.40 61.17 -5.71
N LEU A 10 -17.47 62.05 -6.12
CA LEU A 10 -16.64 61.83 -7.30
C LEU A 10 -15.21 61.33 -6.99
N ILE A 11 -14.76 61.43 -5.72
CA ILE A 11 -13.42 60.99 -5.29
C ILE A 11 -13.45 59.56 -4.70
N ILE A 12 -14.62 59.07 -4.25
CA ILE A 12 -14.77 57.68 -3.75
C ILE A 12 -15.09 56.68 -4.88
N VAL A 13 -15.38 57.15 -6.10
CA VAL A 13 -15.66 56.28 -7.26
C VAL A 13 -14.40 55.95 -8.09
N ILE A 14 -13.23 56.55 -7.77
CA ILE A 14 -11.97 56.32 -8.52
C ILE A 14 -10.97 55.40 -7.78
N LEU A 15 -11.28 54.98 -6.54
CA LEU A 15 -10.42 54.06 -5.76
C LEU A 15 -10.93 52.61 -5.70
N SER A 16 -12.00 52.29 -6.43
CA SER A 16 -12.33 50.91 -6.82
C SER A 16 -11.78 50.61 -8.21
N LEU A 17 -10.53 50.98 -8.47
CA LEU A 17 -9.75 50.31 -9.52
C LEU A 17 -9.56 48.89 -9.02
N ASN A 18 -10.30 47.99 -9.65
CA ASN A 18 -10.19 46.56 -9.53
C ASN A 18 -8.70 46.18 -9.37
N ASN A 19 -8.33 45.57 -8.24
CA ASN A 19 -7.28 44.58 -8.27
C ASN A 19 -7.83 43.43 -9.12
N ILE A 20 -7.79 43.58 -10.44
CA ILE A 20 -7.84 42.46 -11.35
C ILE A 20 -6.55 41.71 -11.01
N SER A 21 -6.66 40.69 -10.18
CA SER A 21 -5.61 39.69 -10.09
C SER A 21 -5.50 39.10 -11.49
N GLU A 22 -4.52 39.55 -12.28
CA GLU A 22 -4.18 38.90 -13.55
C GLU A 22 -3.97 37.42 -13.24
N ALA A 23 -4.74 36.57 -13.90
CA ALA A 23 -4.69 35.15 -13.64
C ALA A 23 -3.41 34.60 -14.26
N LYS A 24 -2.47 34.25 -13.38
CA LYS A 24 -1.17 33.68 -13.74
C LYS A 24 -1.31 32.52 -14.73
N LEU A 25 -0.48 32.49 -15.76
CA LEU A 25 -0.26 31.37 -16.66
C LEU A 25 0.28 30.18 -15.85
N LEU A 26 -0.49 29.10 -15.86
CA LEU A 26 -0.19 27.83 -15.22
C LEU A 26 -0.32 26.70 -16.23
N VAL A 27 0.48 25.66 -16.04
CA VAL A 27 0.36 24.35 -16.70
C VAL A 27 0.16 23.31 -15.61
N SER A 28 -0.48 22.17 -15.91
CA SER A 28 -0.57 21.07 -14.94
C SER A 28 0.80 20.70 -14.40
N LYS A 29 0.87 20.37 -13.10
CA LYS A 29 2.14 20.08 -12.41
C LYS A 29 2.88 18.84 -12.93
N LEU A 30 2.22 18.00 -13.73
CA LEU A 30 2.89 16.92 -14.46
C LEU A 30 3.89 17.44 -15.51
N TYR A 31 3.71 18.67 -15.98
CA TYR A 31 4.58 19.34 -16.94
C TYR A 31 5.66 20.12 -16.18
N SER A 32 6.76 19.45 -15.88
CA SER A 32 7.94 20.02 -15.24
C SER A 32 9.22 19.44 -15.81
N ASP A 33 10.37 20.01 -15.44
CA ASP A 33 11.68 19.59 -15.96
C ASP A 33 11.91 18.09 -15.77
N HIS A 34 12.71 17.48 -16.66
CA HIS A 34 13.06 16.05 -16.64
C HIS A 34 11.91 15.08 -16.97
N MET A 35 10.73 15.58 -17.36
CA MET A 35 9.57 14.72 -17.61
C MET A 35 9.74 13.74 -18.77
N VAL A 36 8.93 12.69 -18.76
CA VAL A 36 8.75 11.79 -19.90
C VAL A 36 7.32 11.92 -20.42
N ILE A 37 7.18 12.15 -21.72
CA ILE A 37 5.89 12.18 -22.42
C ILE A 37 5.71 10.89 -23.23
N GLN A 38 4.48 10.38 -23.28
CA GLN A 38 4.15 9.17 -24.02
C GLN A 38 4.35 9.32 -25.53
N ARG A 39 5.18 8.47 -26.11
CA ARG A 39 5.40 8.33 -27.55
C ARG A 39 4.20 7.69 -28.25
N ASN A 40 4.12 7.88 -29.56
CA ASN A 40 3.15 7.22 -30.45
C ASN A 40 1.68 7.40 -30.03
N GLN A 41 1.38 8.47 -29.28
CA GLN A 41 0.02 8.92 -28.97
C GLN A 41 -0.02 10.46 -29.08
N PRO A 42 -1.17 11.07 -29.40
CA PRO A 42 -1.33 12.52 -29.32
C PRO A 42 -0.99 13.02 -27.90
N ILE A 43 -0.24 14.11 -27.81
CA ILE A 43 0.22 14.67 -26.53
C ILE A 43 -0.72 15.81 -26.16
N ILE A 44 -1.36 15.71 -24.99
CA ILE A 44 -2.32 16.71 -24.51
C ILE A 44 -1.64 17.58 -23.47
N VAL A 45 -1.36 18.84 -23.77
CA VAL A 45 -0.86 19.83 -22.81
C VAL A 45 -2.03 20.70 -22.35
N TRP A 46 -2.17 20.92 -21.04
CA TRP A 46 -3.27 21.70 -20.48
C TRP A 46 -2.84 22.50 -19.26
N GLY A 47 -3.61 23.53 -18.94
CA GLY A 47 -3.36 24.39 -17.81
C GLY A 47 -4.44 25.45 -17.63
N TRP A 48 -4.08 26.50 -16.91
CA TRP A 48 -4.97 27.61 -16.56
C TRP A 48 -4.32 28.94 -16.87
N ALA A 49 -5.12 29.94 -17.23
CA ALA A 49 -4.69 31.32 -17.39
C ALA A 49 -5.92 32.25 -17.38
N GLU A 50 -5.73 33.53 -17.65
CA GLU A 50 -6.82 34.48 -17.85
C GLU A 50 -7.73 34.08 -19.02
N ALA A 51 -9.05 34.16 -18.82
CA ALA A 51 -10.04 33.85 -19.84
C ALA A 51 -9.83 34.69 -21.12
N ASN A 52 -10.02 34.06 -22.29
CA ASN A 52 -9.76 34.64 -23.62
C ASN A 52 -8.29 34.96 -23.94
N ALA A 53 -7.34 34.71 -23.03
CA ALA A 53 -5.92 34.83 -23.36
C ALA A 53 -5.53 33.79 -24.43
N THR A 54 -4.59 34.17 -25.30
CA THR A 54 -4.02 33.27 -26.30
C THR A 54 -2.75 32.65 -25.73
N ILE A 55 -2.73 31.33 -25.61
CA ILE A 55 -1.57 30.55 -25.19
C ILE A 55 -0.86 30.00 -26.41
N LYS A 56 0.44 30.25 -26.52
CA LYS A 56 1.32 29.67 -27.54
C LYS A 56 2.20 28.58 -26.90
N ILE A 57 2.30 27.44 -27.56
CA ILE A 57 3.18 26.33 -27.18
C ILE A 57 4.17 26.09 -28.31
N SER A 58 5.45 26.09 -27.99
CA SER A 58 6.53 25.64 -28.86
C SER A 58 7.14 24.36 -28.30
N PHE A 59 7.15 23.28 -29.08
CA PHE A 59 7.73 22.00 -28.69
C PHE A 59 8.23 21.24 -29.92
N ASN A 60 9.50 20.80 -29.91
CA ASN A 60 10.11 20.01 -30.98
C ASN A 60 9.90 20.60 -32.40
N ASN A 61 10.22 21.90 -32.56
CA ASN A 61 10.04 22.69 -33.79
C ASN A 61 8.57 22.86 -34.26
N LEU A 62 7.60 22.47 -33.45
CA LEU A 62 6.18 22.74 -33.69
C LEU A 62 5.73 23.95 -32.87
N GLU A 63 4.83 24.74 -33.45
CA GLU A 63 4.15 25.81 -32.76
C GLU A 63 2.63 25.59 -32.84
N HIS A 64 1.96 25.72 -31.71
CA HIS A 64 0.52 25.60 -31.59
C HIS A 64 -0.03 26.73 -30.73
N THR A 65 -1.29 27.10 -30.93
CA THR A 65 -2.00 28.10 -30.14
C THR A 65 -3.31 27.55 -29.59
N SER A 66 -3.71 28.00 -28.41
CA SER A 66 -5.03 27.75 -27.81
C SER A 66 -5.59 29.03 -27.22
N ILE A 67 -6.92 29.11 -27.15
CA ILE A 67 -7.62 30.22 -26.49
C ILE A 67 -8.15 29.68 -25.18
N VAL A 68 -7.89 30.41 -24.09
CA VAL A 68 -8.37 30.07 -22.75
C VAL A 68 -9.87 30.28 -22.70
N ASN A 69 -10.61 29.30 -22.19
CA ASN A 69 -12.06 29.36 -22.11
C ASN A 69 -12.54 30.30 -20.98
N ASP A 70 -13.86 30.50 -20.89
CA ASP A 70 -14.48 31.37 -19.87
C ASP A 70 -14.27 30.90 -18.41
N LYS A 71 -13.83 29.66 -18.21
CA LYS A 71 -13.51 29.07 -16.90
C LYS A 71 -12.02 29.20 -16.55
N GLY A 72 -11.21 29.74 -17.45
CA GLY A 72 -9.77 29.86 -17.27
C GLY A 72 -8.97 28.63 -17.71
N ASP A 73 -9.59 27.59 -18.30
CA ASP A 73 -8.85 26.41 -18.78
C ASP A 73 -8.37 26.58 -20.23
N TRP A 74 -7.18 26.06 -20.53
CA TRP A 74 -6.68 25.91 -21.90
C TRP A 74 -6.14 24.50 -22.13
N LYS A 75 -6.20 24.05 -23.38
CA LYS A 75 -5.70 22.73 -23.82
C LYS A 75 -5.17 22.80 -25.25
N VAL A 76 -4.07 22.12 -25.51
CA VAL A 76 -3.46 21.93 -26.84
C VAL A 76 -3.20 20.44 -27.04
N THR A 77 -3.56 19.92 -28.21
CA THR A 77 -3.17 18.58 -28.64
C THR A 77 -2.05 18.69 -29.66
N LEU A 78 -0.86 18.24 -29.28
CA LEU A 78 0.30 18.10 -30.16
C LEU A 78 0.24 16.73 -30.88
N PRO A 79 0.81 16.63 -32.09
CA PRO A 79 0.81 15.37 -32.84
C PRO A 79 1.60 14.28 -32.09
N MET A 80 1.31 13.02 -32.42
CA MET A 80 2.08 11.88 -31.93
C MET A 80 3.54 11.96 -32.41
N MET A 81 4.48 11.63 -31.53
CA MET A 81 5.91 11.65 -31.82
C MET A 81 6.57 10.32 -31.45
N LYS A 82 7.67 9.99 -32.12
CA LYS A 82 8.53 8.86 -31.74
C LYS A 82 9.39 9.22 -30.52
N GLU A 83 9.98 8.20 -29.90
CA GLU A 83 10.93 8.39 -28.81
C GLU A 83 12.08 9.32 -29.19
N GLY A 84 12.59 10.08 -28.21
CA GLY A 84 13.66 11.05 -28.44
C GLY A 84 13.84 12.01 -27.26
N GLY A 85 14.64 13.05 -27.49
CA GLY A 85 14.98 14.08 -26.52
C GLY A 85 16.46 14.05 -26.13
N PRO A 86 16.90 14.93 -25.20
CA PRO A 86 16.06 15.90 -24.50
C PRO A 86 15.54 17.02 -25.39
N PHE A 87 14.31 17.46 -25.14
CA PHE A 87 13.67 18.60 -25.79
C PHE A 87 13.38 19.72 -24.79
N GLU A 88 13.07 20.90 -25.32
CA GLU A 88 12.54 22.06 -24.60
C GLU A 88 11.09 22.29 -25.03
N MET A 89 10.22 22.59 -24.06
CA MET A 89 8.87 23.14 -24.30
C MET A 89 8.78 24.56 -23.75
N ILE A 90 8.30 25.47 -24.58
CA ILE A 90 7.98 26.84 -24.17
C ILE A 90 6.47 27.04 -24.25
N ILE A 91 5.86 27.47 -23.15
CA ILE A 91 4.45 27.85 -23.08
C ILE A 91 4.39 29.34 -22.73
N SER A 92 3.70 30.15 -23.52
CA SER A 92 3.67 31.61 -23.31
C SER A 92 2.29 32.22 -23.53
N SER A 93 1.95 33.22 -22.71
CA SER A 93 0.90 34.20 -22.96
C SER A 93 1.52 35.46 -23.60
N SER A 94 0.80 36.58 -23.57
CA SER A 94 1.31 37.90 -23.99
C SER A 94 2.51 38.40 -23.18
N ASP A 95 2.58 38.02 -21.91
CA ASP A 95 3.36 38.67 -20.86
C ASP A 95 4.10 37.66 -19.96
N GLU A 96 3.65 36.39 -19.93
CA GLU A 96 4.26 35.33 -19.15
C GLU A 96 4.80 34.20 -20.03
N LYS A 97 5.83 33.50 -19.53
CA LYS A 97 6.47 32.37 -20.19
C LYS A 97 6.87 31.31 -19.17
N ILE A 98 6.51 30.06 -19.45
CA ILE A 98 6.97 28.86 -18.77
C ILE A 98 7.92 28.12 -19.73
N VAL A 99 9.06 27.68 -19.22
CA VAL A 99 10.04 26.86 -19.94
C VAL A 99 10.20 25.55 -19.20
N ILE A 100 10.11 24.44 -19.93
CA ILE A 100 10.29 23.09 -19.40
C ILE A 100 11.42 22.42 -20.18
N MET A 101 12.42 21.95 -19.46
CA MET A 101 13.68 21.42 -19.97
C MET A 101 13.81 19.91 -19.74
N ASP A 102 14.74 19.28 -20.47
CA ASP A 102 15.04 17.84 -20.36
C ASP A 102 13.81 16.94 -20.58
N ILE A 103 12.96 17.27 -21.55
CA ILE A 103 11.78 16.47 -21.88
C ILE A 103 12.20 15.28 -22.74
N LEU A 104 11.93 14.07 -22.26
CA LEU A 104 12.08 12.83 -23.05
C LEU A 104 10.73 12.40 -23.62
N ILE A 105 10.74 11.81 -24.81
CA ILE A 105 9.58 11.13 -25.39
C ILE A 105 9.85 9.62 -25.28
N GLY A 106 8.95 8.88 -24.63
CA GLY A 106 9.17 7.48 -24.22
C GLY A 106 7.89 6.73 -23.87
N ASP A 107 8.00 5.63 -23.12
CA ASP A 107 6.83 4.90 -22.61
C ASP A 107 6.56 5.31 -21.15
N VAL A 108 5.34 5.79 -20.88
CA VAL A 108 4.90 6.27 -19.56
C VAL A 108 4.01 5.24 -18.90
N TRP A 109 4.34 4.83 -17.69
CA TRP A 109 3.59 3.87 -16.89
C TRP A 109 3.01 4.53 -15.64
N LEU A 110 1.71 4.40 -15.44
CA LEU A 110 1.08 4.72 -14.17
C LEU A 110 1.32 3.55 -13.21
N CYS A 111 1.94 3.86 -12.07
CA CYS A 111 2.28 2.91 -11.02
C CYS A 111 1.37 3.22 -9.83
N SER A 112 0.44 2.32 -9.49
CA SER A 112 -0.58 2.63 -8.48
C SER A 112 -0.93 1.45 -7.60
N GLY A 113 -1.58 1.73 -6.47
CA GLY A 113 -1.96 0.75 -5.47
C GLY A 113 -1.68 1.25 -4.06
N GLN A 114 -1.32 0.32 -3.17
CA GLN A 114 -1.11 0.62 -1.74
C GLN A 114 0.37 0.52 -1.34
N SER A 115 0.63 0.16 -0.08
CA SER A 115 1.94 0.22 0.57
C SER A 115 3.03 -0.55 -0.17
N ASN A 116 2.70 -1.67 -0.83
CA ASN A 116 3.66 -2.43 -1.63
C ASN A 116 4.05 -1.75 -2.97
N MET A 117 3.19 -0.88 -3.52
CA MET A 117 3.57 0.03 -4.61
C MET A 117 4.32 1.25 -4.08
N GLU A 118 3.93 1.78 -2.92
CA GLU A 118 4.57 2.93 -2.27
C GLU A 118 5.98 2.62 -1.73
N TRP A 119 6.24 1.35 -1.41
CA TRP A 119 7.49 0.86 -0.84
C TRP A 119 8.70 1.35 -1.64
N ILE A 120 9.67 1.97 -0.95
CA ILE A 120 10.81 2.62 -1.60
C ILE A 120 12.01 1.68 -1.77
N VAL A 121 12.90 1.99 -2.73
CA VAL A 121 14.12 1.20 -3.00
C VAL A 121 15.00 1.09 -1.75
N ALA A 122 15.12 2.15 -0.96
CA ALA A 122 15.92 2.16 0.27
C ALA A 122 15.52 1.08 1.29
N ASN A 123 14.26 0.62 1.24
CA ASN A 123 13.73 -0.39 2.15
C ASN A 123 13.73 -1.81 1.55
N SER A 124 14.28 -2.00 0.35
CA SER A 124 14.31 -3.28 -0.37
C SER A 124 15.59 -4.08 -0.08
N ASN A 125 15.60 -5.36 -0.46
CA ASN A 125 16.83 -6.17 -0.38
C ASN A 125 17.95 -5.54 -1.24
N ASN A 126 19.19 -5.59 -0.76
CA ASN A 126 20.39 -5.05 -1.44
C ASN A 126 20.31 -3.55 -1.79
N ALA A 127 19.53 -2.75 -1.03
CA ALA A 127 19.28 -1.34 -1.33
C ALA A 127 20.54 -0.50 -1.59
N GLU A 128 21.59 -0.66 -0.78
CA GLU A 128 22.83 0.14 -0.92
C GLU A 128 23.49 -0.07 -2.29
N ASP A 129 23.66 -1.32 -2.71
CA ASP A 129 24.24 -1.65 -4.01
C ASP A 129 23.33 -1.25 -5.17
N GLU A 130 22.02 -1.40 -5.00
CA GLU A 130 21.03 -0.99 -6.00
C GLU A 130 21.06 0.53 -6.24
N ILE A 131 21.05 1.33 -5.17
CA ILE A 131 21.11 2.80 -5.24
C ILE A 131 22.45 3.26 -5.81
N LYS A 132 23.57 2.68 -5.36
CA LYS A 132 24.90 3.05 -5.84
C LYS A 132 25.05 2.88 -7.36
N ASN A 133 24.40 1.87 -7.93
CA ASN A 133 24.51 1.53 -9.35
C ASN A 133 23.28 1.98 -10.17
N SER A 134 22.45 2.89 -9.64
CA SER A 134 21.12 3.17 -10.21
C SER A 134 21.08 4.17 -11.37
N TYR A 135 22.21 4.72 -11.79
CA TYR A 135 22.23 5.78 -12.82
C TYR A 135 21.67 5.28 -14.16
N ASP A 136 20.51 5.80 -14.55
CA ASP A 136 19.91 5.63 -15.88
C ASP A 136 19.24 6.96 -16.27
N ASN A 137 19.89 7.69 -17.18
CA ASN A 137 19.40 8.98 -17.67
C ASN A 137 18.19 8.86 -18.61
N LYS A 138 17.65 7.66 -18.86
CA LYS A 138 16.39 7.43 -19.58
C LYS A 138 15.27 6.92 -18.66
N LEU A 139 15.53 6.74 -17.36
CA LEU A 139 14.52 6.37 -16.36
C LEU A 139 14.16 7.59 -15.50
N ARG A 140 12.87 7.90 -15.42
CA ARG A 140 12.33 9.03 -14.65
C ARG A 140 11.19 8.58 -13.77
N HIS A 141 11.08 9.16 -12.58
CA HIS A 141 10.01 8.90 -11.62
C HIS A 141 9.38 10.20 -11.16
N PHE A 142 8.05 10.24 -11.11
CA PHE A 142 7.25 11.34 -10.58
C PHE A 142 6.36 10.78 -9.48
N ALA A 143 6.55 11.24 -8.23
CA ALA A 143 5.70 10.86 -7.12
C ALA A 143 4.55 11.87 -6.96
N ILE A 144 3.30 11.41 -7.05
CA ILE A 144 2.13 12.22 -6.70
C ILE A 144 2.02 12.26 -5.17
N PRO A 145 1.94 13.46 -4.55
CA PRO A 145 1.74 13.56 -3.11
C PRO A 145 0.43 12.90 -2.64
N ASN A 146 0.48 12.25 -1.49
CA ASN A 146 -0.68 11.64 -0.85
C ASN A 146 -1.67 12.72 -0.40
N THR A 147 -2.79 12.84 -1.11
CA THR A 147 -3.87 13.77 -0.79
C THR A 147 -5.20 13.26 -1.35
N SER A 148 -6.29 13.68 -0.73
CA SER A 148 -7.66 13.32 -1.11
C SER A 148 -8.49 14.53 -1.53
N SER A 149 -9.63 14.29 -2.18
CA SER A 149 -10.67 15.32 -2.33
C SER A 149 -12.05 14.68 -2.41
N GLU A 150 -13.06 15.34 -1.84
CA GLU A 150 -14.47 14.92 -1.96
C GLU A 150 -15.03 15.09 -3.37
N LYS A 151 -14.38 15.92 -4.21
CA LYS A 151 -14.79 16.17 -5.60
C LYS A 151 -13.61 15.97 -6.54
N PRO A 152 -13.85 15.58 -7.81
CA PRO A 152 -12.81 15.51 -8.80
C PRO A 152 -12.10 16.86 -8.98
N GLU A 153 -10.77 16.82 -8.96
CA GLU A 153 -9.90 17.99 -9.06
C GLU A 153 -9.23 18.03 -10.43
N ASN A 154 -8.88 19.23 -10.89
CA ASN A 154 -8.27 19.38 -12.22
C ASN A 154 -6.73 19.38 -12.19
N ASP A 155 -6.11 19.43 -11.00
CA ASP A 155 -4.66 19.35 -10.82
C ASP A 155 -4.27 18.60 -9.54
N ILE A 156 -3.03 18.09 -9.54
CA ILE A 156 -2.37 17.56 -8.35
C ILE A 156 -1.80 18.69 -7.48
N LEU A 157 -1.43 18.40 -6.23
CA LEU A 157 -0.90 19.41 -5.30
C LEU A 157 0.62 19.64 -5.41
N GLY A 158 1.35 18.75 -6.09
CA GLY A 158 2.80 18.82 -6.19
C GLY A 158 3.40 17.59 -6.87
N GLY A 159 4.71 17.42 -6.69
CA GLY A 159 5.51 16.35 -7.28
C GLY A 159 6.49 16.89 -8.32
N ASP A 160 7.60 16.18 -8.50
CA ASP A 160 8.66 16.55 -9.44
C ASP A 160 9.17 15.30 -10.15
N TRP A 161 9.55 15.43 -11.42
CA TRP A 161 10.23 14.36 -12.14
C TRP A 161 11.70 14.26 -11.71
N LYS A 162 12.09 13.09 -11.22
CA LYS A 162 13.44 12.79 -10.78
C LYS A 162 14.12 11.79 -11.71
N ILE A 163 15.40 12.04 -12.00
CA ILE A 163 16.28 11.13 -12.74
C ILE A 163 16.70 9.97 -11.83
N SER A 164 16.72 8.75 -12.37
CA SER A 164 17.34 7.60 -11.67
C SER A 164 18.85 7.80 -11.54
N ASN A 165 19.30 7.98 -10.30
CA ASN A 165 20.70 8.16 -9.93
C ASN A 165 20.88 7.86 -8.42
N PRO A 166 22.11 7.73 -7.91
CA PRO A 166 22.34 7.40 -6.50
C PRO A 166 21.76 8.41 -5.50
N GLN A 167 21.49 9.64 -5.90
CA GLN A 167 20.90 10.67 -5.04
C GLN A 167 19.39 10.49 -4.88
N ASN A 168 18.69 10.06 -5.94
CA ASN A 168 17.22 10.05 -5.99
C ASN A 168 16.62 8.65 -5.85
N THR A 169 17.28 7.61 -6.37
CA THR A 169 16.66 6.29 -6.56
C THR A 169 16.19 5.66 -5.25
N GLY A 170 16.84 5.97 -4.12
CA GLY A 170 16.43 5.46 -2.81
C GLY A 170 14.97 5.77 -2.45
N GLU A 171 14.43 6.89 -2.93
CA GLU A 171 13.07 7.36 -2.69
C GLU A 171 12.05 6.86 -3.74
N PHE A 172 12.50 6.21 -4.80
CA PHE A 172 11.58 5.73 -5.85
C PHE A 172 10.77 4.53 -5.33
N SER A 173 9.55 4.38 -5.83
CA SER A 173 8.80 3.12 -5.68
C SER A 173 9.67 1.96 -6.17
N ALA A 174 9.99 1.02 -5.30
CA ALA A 174 10.83 -0.14 -5.60
C ALA A 174 10.18 -1.04 -6.65
N THR A 175 8.87 -1.31 -6.51
CA THR A 175 8.11 -2.10 -7.49
C THR A 175 8.21 -1.47 -8.88
N ALA A 176 7.99 -0.15 -9.00
CA ALA A 176 8.06 0.57 -10.26
C ALA A 176 9.49 0.67 -10.81
N TYR A 177 10.47 0.95 -9.94
CA TYR A 177 11.88 1.04 -10.29
C TYR A 177 12.41 -0.28 -10.87
N PHE A 178 12.23 -1.40 -10.16
CA PHE A 178 12.72 -2.70 -10.62
C PHE A 178 11.98 -3.17 -11.88
N PHE A 179 10.68 -2.87 -12.00
CA PHE A 179 9.94 -3.09 -13.24
C PHE A 179 10.59 -2.38 -14.43
N ALA A 180 10.84 -1.07 -14.30
CA ALA A 180 11.42 -0.26 -15.37
C ALA A 180 12.88 -0.63 -15.65
N LYS A 181 13.67 -0.88 -14.60
CA LYS A 181 15.07 -1.33 -14.71
C LYS A 181 15.18 -2.63 -15.50
N GLU A 182 14.33 -3.61 -15.22
CA GLU A 182 14.31 -4.86 -15.97
C GLU A 182 13.78 -4.67 -17.40
N LEU A 183 12.75 -3.84 -17.60
CA LEU A 183 12.20 -3.57 -18.93
C LEU A 183 13.20 -2.85 -19.84
N ARG A 184 13.96 -1.87 -19.32
CA ARG A 184 15.01 -1.11 -20.03
C ARG A 184 16.13 -1.99 -20.59
N LYS A 185 16.37 -3.19 -20.03
CA LYS A 185 17.32 -4.17 -20.60
C LYS A 185 16.86 -4.74 -21.95
N HIS A 186 15.57 -4.64 -22.25
CA HIS A 186 14.95 -5.22 -23.43
C HIS A 186 14.33 -4.17 -24.37
N VAL A 187 13.99 -2.99 -23.86
CA VAL A 187 13.39 -1.90 -24.63
C VAL A 187 14.25 -0.65 -24.52
N ASP A 188 14.91 -0.24 -25.62
CA ASP A 188 15.75 0.96 -25.63
C ASP A 188 14.94 2.26 -25.86
N VAL A 189 14.04 2.57 -24.93
CA VAL A 189 13.25 3.81 -24.92
C VAL A 189 13.26 4.45 -23.54
N PRO A 190 13.11 5.78 -23.42
CA PRO A 190 12.88 6.40 -22.12
C PRO A 190 11.64 5.82 -21.43
N ILE A 191 11.73 5.61 -20.11
CA ILE A 191 10.63 5.12 -19.28
C ILE A 191 10.31 6.18 -18.22
N GLY A 192 9.06 6.65 -18.25
CA GLY A 192 8.50 7.53 -17.23
C GLY A 192 7.60 6.75 -16.29
N LEU A 193 7.79 6.92 -14.98
CA LEU A 193 6.97 6.29 -13.94
C LEU A 193 6.20 7.38 -13.21
N ILE A 194 4.88 7.40 -13.36
CA ILE A 194 4.00 8.25 -12.54
C ILE A 194 3.52 7.39 -11.39
N ASN A 195 4.00 7.65 -10.17
CA ASN A 195 3.62 6.91 -8.98
C ASN A 195 2.48 7.61 -8.25
N SER A 196 1.33 6.93 -8.20
CA SER A 196 0.12 7.33 -7.50
C SER A 196 -0.28 6.21 -6.55
N SER A 197 0.35 6.12 -5.39
CA SER A 197 0.19 5.02 -4.44
C SER A 197 -0.02 5.53 -3.03
N TRP A 198 -0.85 4.88 -2.22
CA TRP A 198 -1.01 5.22 -0.80
C TRP A 198 -1.23 3.97 0.04
N GLY A 199 -0.32 3.71 0.98
CA GLY A 199 -0.39 2.68 2.01
C GLY A 199 -1.75 2.55 2.66
N GLY A 200 -2.17 1.31 2.94
CA GLY A 200 -3.47 1.00 3.54
C GLY A 200 -4.69 1.17 2.63
N SER A 201 -4.58 1.80 1.45
CA SER A 201 -5.75 2.09 0.62
C SER A 201 -6.55 0.85 0.16
N ARG A 202 -7.88 0.99 0.14
CA ARG A 202 -8.80 0.01 -0.47
C ARG A 202 -9.05 0.35 -1.93
N ILE A 203 -9.35 -0.63 -2.77
CA ILE A 203 -9.55 -0.36 -4.22
C ILE A 203 -10.64 0.67 -4.51
N GLU A 204 -11.71 0.69 -3.70
CA GLU A 204 -12.86 1.58 -3.88
C GLU A 204 -12.48 3.08 -3.80
N THR A 205 -11.40 3.44 -3.09
CA THR A 205 -10.94 4.84 -3.04
C THR A 205 -10.36 5.32 -4.38
N TRP A 206 -9.86 4.39 -5.19
CA TRP A 206 -9.23 4.62 -6.50
C TRP A 206 -10.22 4.62 -7.66
N MET A 207 -11.51 4.51 -7.37
CA MET A 207 -12.59 4.38 -8.35
C MET A 207 -13.39 5.67 -8.47
N SER A 208 -13.80 6.04 -9.69
CA SER A 208 -14.70 7.17 -9.88
C SER A 208 -16.05 6.93 -9.20
N ALA A 209 -16.70 8.00 -8.71
CA ALA A 209 -18.03 7.91 -8.11
C ALA A 209 -19.03 7.16 -9.02
N LYS A 210 -18.93 7.38 -10.34
CA LYS A 210 -19.75 6.73 -11.36
C LYS A 210 -19.56 5.20 -11.37
N SER A 211 -18.33 4.71 -11.26
CA SER A 211 -18.03 3.28 -11.37
C SER A 211 -18.57 2.44 -10.22
N ILE A 212 -18.73 3.06 -9.05
CA ILE A 212 -19.28 2.44 -7.83
C ILE A 212 -20.65 3.00 -7.43
N ASN A 213 -21.33 3.70 -8.35
CA ASN A 213 -22.69 4.25 -8.19
C ASN A 213 -22.89 5.17 -6.97
N ILE A 214 -21.87 5.95 -6.61
CA ILE A 214 -21.99 7.01 -5.60
C ILE A 214 -22.57 8.25 -6.28
N ASN A 215 -23.78 8.64 -5.88
CA ASN A 215 -24.43 9.85 -6.39
C ASN A 215 -24.21 11.06 -5.47
N ASN A 216 -23.90 10.82 -4.19
CA ASN A 216 -23.75 11.86 -3.17
C ASN A 216 -22.60 11.52 -2.22
N GLN A 217 -21.46 12.20 -2.37
CA GLN A 217 -20.28 11.95 -1.53
C GLN A 217 -20.53 12.29 -0.05
N GLN A 218 -21.33 13.34 0.24
CA GLN A 218 -21.59 13.74 1.61
C GLN A 218 -22.39 12.67 2.37
N GLU A 219 -23.39 12.08 1.71
CA GLU A 219 -24.20 11.00 2.29
C GLU A 219 -23.35 9.77 2.59
N LEU A 220 -22.45 9.38 1.69
CA LEU A 220 -21.46 8.33 1.96
C LEU A 220 -20.57 8.67 3.16
N MET A 221 -20.06 9.91 3.24
CA MET A 221 -19.23 10.34 4.37
C MET A 221 -19.99 10.26 5.70
N ASP A 222 -21.27 10.63 5.70
CA ASP A 222 -22.13 10.56 6.88
C ASP A 222 -22.43 9.11 7.26
N GLU A 223 -22.69 8.22 6.29
CA GLU A 223 -22.84 6.78 6.51
C GLU A 223 -21.59 6.15 7.15
N VAL A 224 -20.41 6.46 6.60
CA VAL A 224 -19.12 5.98 7.09
C VAL A 224 -18.85 6.45 8.52
N LYS A 225 -19.12 7.72 8.83
CA LYS A 225 -19.03 8.26 10.20
C LYS A 225 -20.01 7.58 11.17
N ASN A 226 -21.24 7.36 10.74
CA ASN A 226 -22.25 6.69 11.55
C ASN A 226 -21.86 5.23 11.85
N GLN A 227 -21.27 4.52 10.88
CA GLN A 227 -20.75 3.16 11.09
C GLN A 227 -19.61 3.14 12.11
N ALA A 228 -18.62 4.03 11.97
CA ALA A 228 -17.53 4.15 12.92
C ALA A 228 -18.01 4.47 14.35
N GLU A 229 -19.01 5.35 14.50
CA GLU A 229 -19.58 5.66 15.82
C GLU A 229 -20.30 4.44 16.43
N LEU A 230 -21.01 3.65 15.62
CA LEU A 230 -21.65 2.41 16.08
C LEU A 230 -20.61 1.37 16.52
N GLU A 231 -19.50 1.24 15.78
CA GLU A 231 -18.38 0.36 16.13
C GLU A 231 -17.74 0.78 17.46
N TYR A 232 -17.44 2.07 17.61
CA TYR A 232 -16.95 2.63 18.87
C TYR A 232 -17.89 2.34 20.04
N ILE A 233 -19.20 2.58 19.90
CA ILE A 233 -20.19 2.29 20.96
C ILE A 233 -20.18 0.81 21.33
N ASN A 234 -20.05 -0.09 20.37
CA ASN A 234 -20.01 -1.53 20.60
C ASN A 234 -18.72 -1.98 21.30
N GLN A 235 -17.57 -1.46 20.88
CA GLN A 235 -16.28 -1.69 21.54
C GLN A 235 -16.30 -1.18 22.98
N LEU A 236 -16.77 0.05 23.20
CA LEU A 236 -16.87 0.64 24.52
C LEU A 236 -17.73 -0.21 25.45
N LYS A 237 -18.92 -0.64 24.99
CA LYS A 237 -19.79 -1.53 25.78
C LYS A 237 -19.12 -2.87 26.09
N LYS A 238 -18.37 -3.44 25.15
CA LYS A 238 -17.61 -4.68 25.37
C LYS A 238 -16.55 -4.49 26.45
N PHE A 239 -15.73 -3.45 26.36
CA PHE A 239 -14.67 -3.22 27.33
C PHE A 239 -15.18 -2.74 28.69
N GLN A 240 -16.32 -2.07 28.77
CA GLN A 240 -16.99 -1.74 30.03
C GLN A 240 -17.43 -2.99 30.83
N GLN A 241 -17.63 -4.13 30.18
CA GLN A 241 -17.90 -5.40 30.88
C GLN A 241 -16.64 -5.97 31.54
N ILE A 242 -15.46 -5.64 31.03
CA ILE A 242 -14.16 -6.12 31.53
C ILE A 242 -13.56 -5.11 32.52
N PHE A 243 -13.65 -3.82 32.20
CA PHE A 243 -13.14 -2.68 32.95
C PHE A 243 -14.28 -1.68 33.20
N PRO A 244 -15.03 -1.82 34.30
CA PRO A 244 -16.11 -0.91 34.64
C PRO A 244 -15.64 0.55 34.73
N GLY A 245 -16.41 1.47 34.16
CA GLY A 245 -16.14 2.92 34.22
C GLY A 245 -15.21 3.46 33.13
N ILE A 246 -14.74 2.62 32.20
CA ILE A 246 -13.96 3.10 31.06
C ILE A 246 -14.78 3.98 30.11
N SER A 247 -14.12 4.99 29.54
CA SER A 247 -14.65 5.93 28.55
C SER A 247 -13.57 6.28 27.52
N ASP A 248 -13.77 7.37 26.77
CA ASP A 248 -12.78 8.00 25.89
C ASP A 248 -11.75 8.89 26.61
N ILE A 249 -11.80 8.94 27.94
CA ILE A 249 -10.86 9.69 28.78
C ILE A 249 -9.86 8.72 29.39
N ASP A 250 -8.57 9.02 29.24
CA ASP A 250 -7.49 8.20 29.82
C ASP A 250 -7.51 8.23 31.35
N LEU A 251 -8.02 7.17 31.96
CA LEU A 251 -8.09 7.03 33.42
C LEU A 251 -6.70 6.95 34.09
N GLY A 252 -5.65 6.65 33.32
CA GLY A 252 -4.26 6.64 33.80
C GLY A 252 -3.62 8.02 33.88
N MET A 253 -4.25 9.04 33.30
CA MET A 253 -3.79 10.43 33.31
C MET A 253 -4.77 11.35 34.04
N ARG A 254 -4.25 12.35 34.76
CA ARG A 254 -5.08 13.46 35.28
C ARG A 254 -4.26 14.74 35.36
N ASN A 255 -4.71 15.80 34.68
CA ASN A 255 -3.99 17.08 34.61
C ASN A 255 -2.51 16.88 34.21
N ASP A 256 -2.29 16.11 33.15
CA ASP A 256 -0.97 15.71 32.62
C ASP A 256 -0.08 14.92 33.59
N GLN A 257 -0.62 14.44 34.72
CA GLN A 257 0.09 13.57 35.64
C GLN A 257 -0.23 12.09 35.38
N PRO A 258 0.79 11.21 35.26
CA PRO A 258 0.61 9.79 35.01
C PRO A 258 0.31 9.04 36.30
N LEU A 259 -0.96 9.02 36.70
CA LEU A 259 -1.42 8.37 37.94
C LEU A 259 -1.01 6.90 37.99
N TRP A 260 -1.08 6.20 36.85
CA TRP A 260 -0.74 4.78 36.78
C TRP A 260 0.76 4.50 36.62
N ALA A 261 1.61 5.54 36.55
CA ALA A 261 3.07 5.37 36.67
C ALA A 261 3.56 5.40 38.13
N ALA A 262 2.66 5.61 39.10
CA ALA A 262 3.01 5.59 40.52
C ALA A 262 3.63 4.24 40.95
N THR A 263 4.64 4.28 41.81
CA THR A 263 5.42 3.09 42.23
C THR A 263 4.68 2.17 43.20
N ASP A 264 3.64 2.69 43.86
CA ASP A 264 2.82 2.08 44.88
C ASP A 264 1.34 1.89 44.45
N LEU A 265 1.08 1.98 43.14
CA LEU A 265 -0.24 1.77 42.56
C LEU A 265 -0.83 0.41 42.98
N ASP A 266 -2.12 0.40 43.35
CA ASP A 266 -2.88 -0.84 43.48
C ASP A 266 -3.19 -1.43 42.10
N GLU A 267 -2.73 -2.66 41.89
CA GLU A 267 -2.86 -3.41 40.64
C GLU A 267 -3.93 -4.52 40.73
N SER A 268 -4.73 -4.53 41.80
CA SER A 268 -5.71 -5.60 42.09
C SER A 268 -6.76 -5.80 40.99
N ASP A 269 -7.06 -4.75 40.23
CA ASP A 269 -8.01 -4.76 39.13
C ASP A 269 -7.35 -4.75 37.73
N TRP A 270 -6.02 -4.90 37.66
CA TRP A 270 -5.28 -5.05 36.41
C TRP A 270 -5.32 -6.51 35.93
N LYS A 271 -5.29 -6.71 34.62
CA LYS A 271 -5.19 -8.02 33.98
C LYS A 271 -3.74 -8.38 33.71
N ASP A 272 -3.49 -9.65 33.38
CA ASP A 272 -2.19 -10.12 32.93
C ASP A 272 -2.14 -10.10 31.39
N ILE A 273 -0.98 -9.75 30.82
CA ILE A 273 -0.70 -9.80 29.38
C ILE A 273 0.74 -10.27 29.15
N VAL A 274 0.95 -11.08 28.12
CA VAL A 274 2.31 -11.51 27.73
C VAL A 274 2.89 -10.49 26.77
N VAL A 275 4.07 -9.93 27.08
CA VAL A 275 4.77 -8.96 26.24
C VAL A 275 6.04 -9.62 25.67
N PRO A 276 6.34 -9.49 24.37
CA PRO A 276 5.58 -8.76 23.35
C PRO A 276 4.41 -9.55 22.75
N ILE A 277 3.29 -8.88 22.51
CA ILE A 277 2.11 -9.34 21.76
C ILE A 277 1.22 -8.15 21.38
N PHE A 278 0.51 -8.24 20.25
CA PHE A 278 -0.63 -7.34 20.03
C PHE A 278 -1.74 -7.64 21.04
N TRP A 279 -2.37 -6.61 21.63
CA TRP A 279 -3.38 -6.84 22.65
C TRP A 279 -4.62 -7.57 22.10
N GLU A 280 -4.87 -7.53 20.79
CA GLU A 280 -5.91 -8.31 20.11
C GLU A 280 -5.68 -9.80 20.35
N ASP A 281 -4.46 -10.27 20.07
CA ASP A 281 -4.06 -11.66 20.24
C ASP A 281 -4.03 -12.08 21.72
N ALA A 282 -3.95 -11.11 22.64
CA ALA A 282 -4.11 -11.33 24.09
C ALA A 282 -5.57 -11.36 24.56
N GLY A 283 -6.55 -11.19 23.67
CA GLY A 283 -7.99 -11.25 23.96
C GLY A 283 -8.70 -9.90 24.02
N PHE A 284 -8.00 -8.79 23.79
CA PHE A 284 -8.56 -7.43 23.74
C PHE A 284 -8.96 -7.03 22.31
N ASN A 285 -9.58 -7.96 21.56
CA ASN A 285 -9.91 -7.78 20.14
C ASN A 285 -10.63 -6.46 19.81
N GLY A 286 -10.08 -5.69 18.87
CA GLY A 286 -10.65 -4.44 18.38
C GLY A 286 -10.61 -3.33 19.42
N LEU A 287 -9.52 -3.24 20.19
CA LEU A 287 -9.30 -2.10 21.08
C LEU A 287 -8.52 -1.06 20.28
N ASP A 288 -9.17 0.04 19.92
CA ASP A 288 -8.47 1.28 19.57
C ASP A 288 -8.53 2.20 20.80
N GLY A 289 -7.40 2.74 21.25
CA GLY A 289 -7.37 3.57 22.44
C GLY A 289 -6.07 3.49 23.22
N ILE A 290 -6.18 3.49 24.55
CA ILE A 290 -5.02 3.62 25.44
C ILE A 290 -4.88 2.36 26.29
N GLY A 291 -3.75 1.67 26.14
CA GLY A 291 -3.35 0.56 26.98
C GLY A 291 -2.22 0.95 27.93
N TRP A 292 -2.32 0.57 29.19
CA TRP A 292 -1.26 0.76 30.17
C TRP A 292 -0.68 -0.58 30.59
N TYR A 293 0.65 -0.63 30.60
CA TYR A 293 1.43 -1.79 30.94
C TYR A 293 2.28 -1.51 32.17
N ARG A 294 2.45 -2.50 33.05
CA ARG A 294 3.32 -2.41 34.22
C ARG A 294 4.11 -3.70 34.44
N LEU A 295 5.39 -3.55 34.76
CA LEU A 295 6.28 -4.63 35.12
C LEU A 295 7.07 -4.28 36.38
N THR A 296 7.02 -5.14 37.39
CA THR A 296 7.93 -5.08 38.54
C THR A 296 9.10 -6.03 38.33
N PHE A 297 10.33 -5.54 38.51
CA PHE A 297 11.54 -6.35 38.46
C PHE A 297 12.53 -5.93 39.55
N TYR A 298 13.54 -6.76 39.79
CA TYR A 298 14.52 -6.56 40.85
C TYR A 298 15.94 -6.51 40.30
N LEU A 299 16.75 -5.61 40.87
CA LEU A 299 18.18 -5.46 40.61
C LEU A 299 18.98 -5.60 41.91
N THR A 300 20.12 -6.26 41.85
CA THR A 300 21.13 -6.23 42.91
C THR A 300 21.84 -4.86 42.95
N PRO A 301 22.55 -4.52 44.05
CA PRO A 301 23.33 -3.27 44.11
C PRO A 301 24.38 -3.10 43.01
N GLU A 302 24.91 -4.20 42.46
CA GLU A 302 25.86 -4.17 41.35
C GLU A 302 25.16 -3.95 40.01
N GLU A 303 24.01 -4.61 39.81
CA GLU A 303 23.19 -4.46 38.59
C GLU A 303 22.52 -3.08 38.47
N ALA A 304 22.34 -2.34 39.57
CA ALA A 304 21.71 -1.02 39.55
C ALA A 304 22.69 0.13 39.20
N LYS A 305 23.97 -0.16 38.96
CA LYS A 305 25.01 0.86 38.70
C LYS A 305 25.25 1.05 37.21
N GLY A 306 25.28 2.31 36.80
CA GLY A 306 25.71 2.73 35.45
C GLY A 306 24.59 3.33 34.61
N GLU A 307 24.87 3.52 33.33
CA GLU A 307 23.87 3.92 32.34
C GLU A 307 23.27 2.68 31.69
N PHE A 308 21.97 2.74 31.38
CA PHE A 308 21.26 1.61 30.78
C PHE A 308 20.55 2.02 29.49
N GLU A 309 20.22 0.99 28.73
CA GLU A 309 19.37 1.03 27.56
C GLU A 309 18.15 0.14 27.84
N LEU A 310 16.95 0.68 27.62
CA LEU A 310 15.68 -0.02 27.74
C LEU A 310 15.13 -0.27 26.34
N GLY A 311 15.11 -1.54 25.93
CA GLY A 311 14.39 -1.99 24.74
C GLY A 311 12.96 -2.38 25.09
N LEU A 312 11.98 -1.90 24.33
CA LEU A 312 10.56 -2.24 24.50
C LEU A 312 9.97 -2.89 23.25
N GLY A 313 10.78 -3.44 22.35
CA GLY A 313 10.29 -3.90 21.05
C GLY A 313 9.68 -2.78 20.23
N LYS A 314 8.67 -3.08 19.43
CA LYS A 314 7.90 -2.10 18.64
C LYS A 314 6.60 -1.79 19.36
N ILE A 315 6.11 -0.57 19.22
CA ILE A 315 4.86 -0.15 19.86
C ILE A 315 3.97 0.53 18.83
N ASP A 316 2.74 0.04 18.73
CA ASP A 316 1.70 0.54 17.84
C ASP A 316 0.66 1.36 18.62
N ASP A 317 0.54 2.68 18.44
CA ASP A 317 1.29 3.59 17.54
C ASP A 317 2.38 4.38 18.27
N SER A 318 2.06 4.79 19.49
CA SER A 318 2.83 5.75 20.29
C SER A 318 3.01 5.23 21.70
N ASP A 319 4.08 5.64 22.36
CA ASP A 319 4.27 5.33 23.77
C ASP A 319 4.79 6.52 24.57
N ILE A 320 4.49 6.47 25.87
CA ILE A 320 5.27 7.17 26.88
C ILE A 320 5.66 6.13 27.94
N SER A 321 6.93 6.14 28.31
CA SER A 321 7.53 5.15 29.19
C SER A 321 8.08 5.80 30.45
N TRP A 322 7.79 5.21 31.61
CA TRP A 322 8.27 5.63 32.92
C TRP A 322 8.96 4.49 33.65
N LEU A 323 10.02 4.83 34.38
CA LEU A 323 10.72 3.93 35.27
C LEU A 323 10.78 4.55 36.65
N ASN A 324 10.22 3.86 37.65
CA ASN A 324 10.06 4.35 39.02
C ASN A 324 9.36 5.73 39.09
N GLY A 325 8.36 5.96 38.24
CA GLY A 325 7.61 7.22 38.15
C GLY A 325 8.31 8.34 37.36
N ILE A 326 9.55 8.13 36.90
CA ILE A 326 10.31 9.10 36.10
C ILE A 326 10.14 8.77 34.62
N LYS A 327 9.75 9.75 33.79
CA LYS A 327 9.63 9.57 32.34
C LYS A 327 11.02 9.32 31.75
N VAL A 328 11.17 8.24 30.99
CA VAL A 328 12.44 7.81 30.38
C VAL A 328 12.44 7.86 28.86
N GLY A 329 11.26 7.91 28.23
CA GLY A 329 11.15 7.97 26.79
C GLY A 329 9.72 8.18 26.32
N GLU A 330 9.60 8.61 25.07
CA GLU A 330 8.36 8.62 24.32
C GLU A 330 8.67 8.55 22.83
N MET A 331 7.70 8.08 22.06
CA MET A 331 7.71 8.15 20.61
C MET A 331 6.27 8.26 20.12
N THR A 332 6.07 9.04 19.07
CA THR A 332 4.74 9.35 18.53
C THR A 332 4.61 8.86 17.10
N GLN A 333 3.50 8.18 16.79
CA GLN A 333 3.10 7.74 15.45
C GLN A 333 4.18 6.94 14.71
N ALA A 334 4.68 5.88 15.35
CA ALA A 334 5.75 5.05 14.81
C ALA A 334 5.50 3.56 15.08
N TRP A 335 4.46 3.00 14.48
CA TRP A 335 4.00 1.62 14.76
C TRP A 335 5.06 0.52 14.58
N ASP A 336 5.99 0.68 13.62
CA ASP A 336 6.96 -0.37 13.25
C ASP A 336 8.39 -0.14 13.76
N GLN A 337 8.65 0.99 14.42
CA GLN A 337 9.98 1.36 14.87
C GLN A 337 10.31 0.73 16.24
N PRO A 338 11.48 0.10 16.41
CA PRO A 338 11.90 -0.35 17.73
C PRO A 338 12.07 0.82 18.71
N ARG A 339 11.56 0.66 19.93
CA ARG A 339 11.71 1.59 21.05
C ARG A 339 12.94 1.24 21.86
N VAL A 340 13.89 2.18 21.88
CA VAL A 340 15.15 2.06 22.62
C VAL A 340 15.42 3.38 23.34
N TYR A 341 15.35 3.36 24.68
CA TYR A 341 15.50 4.55 25.52
C TYR A 341 16.74 4.48 26.40
N LYS A 342 17.49 5.57 26.46
CA LYS A 342 18.62 5.70 27.38
C LYS A 342 18.11 6.03 28.79
N ILE A 343 18.55 5.27 29.77
CA ILE A 343 18.15 5.38 31.16
C ILE A 343 19.31 5.98 31.97
N PRO A 344 19.12 7.17 32.57
CA PRO A 344 20.11 7.77 33.46
C PRO A 344 20.38 6.92 34.71
N SER A 345 21.59 7.02 35.25
CA SER A 345 22.06 6.19 36.35
C SER A 345 21.34 6.39 37.69
N ASN A 346 20.52 7.43 37.82
CA ASN A 346 19.78 7.76 39.04
C ASN A 346 18.30 7.36 39.00
N VAL A 347 17.83 6.73 37.91
CA VAL A 347 16.43 6.34 37.76
C VAL A 347 16.14 4.95 38.34
N LEU A 348 17.11 4.04 38.25
CA LEU A 348 17.00 2.69 38.78
C LEU A 348 17.31 2.64 40.27
N ASN A 349 16.55 1.82 40.99
CA ASN A 349 16.76 1.53 42.41
C ASN A 349 17.50 0.21 42.58
N GLU A 350 18.27 0.10 43.65
CA GLU A 350 18.61 -1.20 44.23
C GLU A 350 17.31 -1.87 44.71
N GLY A 351 17.15 -3.17 44.41
CA GLY A 351 15.94 -3.91 44.72
C GLY A 351 14.83 -3.62 43.72
N LYS A 352 13.65 -3.23 44.22
CA LYS A 352 12.41 -3.14 43.44
C LYS A 352 12.45 -1.98 42.44
N ASN A 353 12.12 -2.28 41.19
CA ASN A 353 11.92 -1.32 40.13
C ASN A 353 10.57 -1.55 39.46
N VAL A 354 9.92 -0.47 39.04
CA VAL A 354 8.62 -0.50 38.35
C VAL A 354 8.76 0.20 37.00
N LEU A 355 8.59 -0.56 35.94
CA LEU A 355 8.44 -0.05 34.58
C LEU A 355 6.95 0.12 34.28
N CYS A 356 6.58 1.27 33.73
CA CYS A 356 5.23 1.56 33.27
C CYS A 356 5.28 2.12 31.84
N VAL A 357 4.46 1.57 30.95
CA VAL A 357 4.38 1.99 29.55
C VAL A 357 2.94 2.30 29.22
N ARG A 358 2.66 3.52 28.78
CA ARG A 358 1.38 3.92 28.21
C ARG A 358 1.49 3.81 26.70
N VAL A 359 0.62 3.03 26.09
CA VAL A 359 0.51 2.86 24.64
C VAL A 359 -0.76 3.55 24.16
N ASP A 360 -0.64 4.34 23.11
CA ASP A 360 -1.75 5.02 22.44
C ASP A 360 -1.83 4.49 21.00
N ASP A 361 -2.90 3.76 20.71
CA ASP A 361 -3.22 3.20 19.40
C ASP A 361 -4.41 3.95 18.79
N THR A 362 -4.23 4.40 17.56
CA THR A 362 -5.23 5.21 16.85
C THR A 362 -6.01 4.42 15.81
N GLY A 363 -5.63 3.18 15.55
CA GLY A 363 -6.35 2.28 14.66
C GLY A 363 -5.55 1.04 14.29
N GLY A 364 -6.18 -0.12 14.35
CA GLY A 364 -5.60 -1.36 13.83
C GLY A 364 -5.38 -2.40 14.92
N ALA A 365 -4.15 -2.90 15.05
CA ALA A 365 -3.77 -3.78 16.14
C ALA A 365 -2.78 -3.02 17.03
N GLY A 366 -2.99 -3.03 18.33
CA GLY A 366 -2.23 -2.18 19.24
C GLY A 366 -1.37 -2.95 20.24
N GLY A 367 -0.51 -2.22 20.93
CA GLY A 367 0.30 -2.75 22.03
C GLY A 367 1.79 -2.87 21.73
N ILE A 368 2.47 -3.69 22.53
CA ILE A 368 3.93 -3.88 22.49
C ILE A 368 4.23 -5.18 21.75
N TRP A 369 4.77 -5.12 20.53
CA TRP A 369 4.96 -6.28 19.66
C TRP A 369 6.42 -6.41 19.16
N GLY A 370 6.74 -7.55 18.52
CA GLY A 370 8.07 -7.82 17.96
C GLY A 370 8.73 -9.07 18.55
N ASP A 371 10.05 -9.18 18.37
CA ASP A 371 10.81 -10.34 18.85
C ASP A 371 10.99 -10.29 20.38
N VAL A 372 10.90 -11.45 21.05
CA VAL A 372 11.05 -11.58 22.51
C VAL A 372 12.37 -10.97 23.02
N SER A 373 13.45 -11.07 22.23
CA SER A 373 14.77 -10.52 22.58
C SER A 373 14.84 -8.99 22.52
N SER A 374 13.84 -8.32 21.94
CA SER A 374 13.80 -6.85 21.81
C SER A 374 13.27 -6.11 23.05
N VAL A 375 12.80 -6.86 24.07
CA VAL A 375 12.28 -6.33 25.33
C VAL A 375 13.27 -6.63 26.48
N TYR A 376 14.08 -5.65 26.86
CA TYR A 376 15.23 -5.85 27.77
C TYR A 376 15.66 -4.57 28.51
N LEU A 377 16.43 -4.76 29.57
CA LEU A 377 17.28 -3.72 30.19
C LEU A 377 18.75 -4.11 30.03
N LYS A 378 19.56 -3.23 29.48
CA LYS A 378 20.97 -3.51 29.13
C LYS A 378 21.91 -2.43 29.65
N SER A 379 23.07 -2.84 30.16
CA SER A 379 24.23 -1.99 30.41
C SER A 379 25.49 -2.61 29.79
N LEU A 380 26.67 -2.06 30.06
CA LEU A 380 27.94 -2.66 29.65
C LEU A 380 28.18 -4.05 30.26
N THR A 381 27.59 -4.34 31.41
CA THR A 381 27.85 -5.56 32.19
C THR A 381 26.61 -6.43 32.40
N LEU A 382 25.42 -5.96 31.99
CA LEU A 382 24.15 -6.65 32.20
C LEU A 382 23.32 -6.66 30.92
N VAL A 383 22.70 -7.80 30.63
CA VAL A 383 21.54 -7.89 29.73
C VAL A 383 20.46 -8.65 30.48
N LYS A 384 19.43 -7.95 30.92
CA LYS A 384 18.29 -8.51 31.66
C LYS A 384 17.07 -8.58 30.73
N PRO A 385 16.60 -9.78 30.36
CA PRO A 385 15.35 -9.92 29.62
C PRO A 385 14.17 -9.39 30.45
N LEU A 386 13.29 -8.62 29.81
CA LEU A 386 12.06 -8.09 30.43
C LEU A 386 10.77 -8.62 29.77
N ALA A 387 10.88 -9.35 28.65
CA ALA A 387 9.75 -10.05 28.05
C ALA A 387 9.12 -11.07 29.02
N GLY A 388 7.81 -11.28 28.89
CA GLY A 388 7.05 -12.21 29.73
C GLY A 388 5.73 -11.61 30.20
N ASN A 389 5.25 -12.04 31.37
CA ASN A 389 3.96 -11.62 31.89
C ASN A 389 4.03 -10.24 32.57
N TRP A 390 3.24 -9.28 32.08
CA TRP A 390 3.11 -7.92 32.57
C TRP A 390 1.68 -7.67 33.05
N LYS A 391 1.47 -6.64 33.87
CA LYS A 391 0.14 -6.13 34.18
C LYS A 391 -0.35 -5.23 33.07
N PHE A 392 -1.64 -5.31 32.76
CA PHE A 392 -2.31 -4.54 31.71
C PHE A 392 -3.64 -3.97 32.18
N ARG A 393 -3.92 -2.73 31.76
CA ARG A 393 -5.19 -2.06 31.99
C ARG A 393 -5.50 -1.09 30.86
N ILE A 394 -6.75 -1.06 30.41
CA ILE A 394 -7.18 -0.09 29.41
C ILE A 394 -7.44 1.25 30.11
N GLY A 395 -6.77 2.31 29.65
CA GLY A 395 -6.94 3.68 30.09
C GLY A 395 -8.15 4.36 29.44
N ALA A 396 -8.34 4.15 28.13
CA ALA A 396 -9.48 4.66 27.37
C ALA A 396 -9.76 3.80 26.14
N VAL A 397 -11.01 3.82 25.67
CA VAL A 397 -11.40 3.38 24.32
C VAL A 397 -11.60 4.63 23.48
N LYS A 398 -10.93 4.73 22.33
CA LYS A 398 -11.03 5.88 21.44
C LYS A 398 -11.86 5.54 20.20
N ARG A 399 -12.33 6.59 19.53
CA ARG A 399 -12.92 6.46 18.19
C ARG A 399 -11.79 6.24 17.20
N THR A 400 -11.91 5.23 16.37
CA THR A 400 -11.00 5.01 15.25
C THR A 400 -11.10 6.18 14.28
N GLU A 401 -9.96 6.77 13.90
CA GLU A 401 -9.96 7.76 12.83
C GLU A 401 -10.21 7.07 11.49
N ILE A 402 -11.18 7.56 10.73
CA ILE A 402 -11.49 7.01 9.42
C ILE A 402 -10.46 7.55 8.44
N ALA A 403 -9.47 6.72 8.12
CA ALA A 403 -8.42 7.10 7.19
C ALA A 403 -9.00 7.39 5.79
N THR A 404 -8.65 8.53 5.20
CA THR A 404 -9.25 9.02 3.95
C THR A 404 -9.00 8.09 2.76
N ASN A 405 -7.91 7.33 2.80
CA ASN A 405 -7.53 6.28 1.85
C ASN A 405 -8.38 4.99 1.97
N GLN A 406 -9.27 4.89 2.96
CA GLN A 406 -10.29 3.83 3.06
C GLN A 406 -11.62 4.25 2.42
N ILE A 407 -11.86 5.56 2.31
CA ILE A 407 -13.15 6.09 1.90
C ILE A 407 -13.24 6.04 0.38
N PRO A 408 -14.31 5.46 -0.19
CA PRO A 408 -14.48 5.37 -1.63
C PRO A 408 -14.35 6.72 -2.36
N THR A 409 -13.79 6.67 -3.58
CA THR A 409 -13.58 7.79 -4.51
C THR A 409 -12.60 8.91 -4.11
N LEU A 410 -12.27 9.07 -2.82
CA LEU A 410 -11.49 10.23 -2.36
C LEU A 410 -10.09 10.34 -2.98
N LEU A 411 -9.37 9.22 -3.17
CA LEU A 411 -8.06 9.26 -3.83
C LEU A 411 -8.18 9.40 -5.34
N TYR A 412 -9.17 8.75 -5.97
CA TYR A 412 -9.43 8.92 -7.41
C TYR A 412 -9.56 10.40 -7.75
N ASN A 413 -10.38 11.12 -7.00
CA ASN A 413 -10.68 12.53 -7.24
C ASN A 413 -9.46 13.44 -7.28
N ARG A 414 -8.41 13.14 -6.51
CA ARG A 414 -7.25 14.02 -6.34
C ARG A 414 -5.95 13.45 -6.92
N MET A 415 -5.79 12.13 -6.99
CA MET A 415 -4.55 11.49 -7.41
C MET A 415 -4.65 10.85 -8.80
N ILE A 416 -5.86 10.52 -9.27
CA ILE A 416 -6.09 9.87 -10.58
C ILE A 416 -6.78 10.81 -11.57
N HIS A 417 -7.89 11.42 -11.18
CA HIS A 417 -8.69 12.30 -12.04
C HIS A 417 -7.87 13.45 -12.65
N PRO A 418 -6.97 14.15 -11.92
CA PRO A 418 -6.17 15.20 -12.53
C PRO A 418 -5.23 14.74 -13.65
N ILE A 419 -4.86 13.46 -13.68
CA ILE A 419 -3.83 12.92 -14.58
C ILE A 419 -4.40 12.16 -15.79
N ILE A 420 -5.72 12.00 -15.89
CA ILE A 420 -6.39 11.21 -16.95
C ILE A 420 -6.16 11.77 -18.36
N ASN A 421 -5.81 13.05 -18.48
CA ASN A 421 -5.46 13.67 -19.76
C ASN A 421 -4.01 13.39 -20.18
N PHE A 422 -3.16 12.87 -19.29
CA PHE A 422 -1.79 12.52 -19.61
C PHE A 422 -1.76 11.15 -20.30
N PRO A 423 -1.38 11.04 -21.59
CA PRO A 423 -1.36 9.75 -22.27
C PRO A 423 -0.35 8.80 -21.61
N ILE A 424 -0.71 7.53 -21.51
CA ILE A 424 0.11 6.47 -20.89
C ILE A 424 0.25 5.26 -21.80
N LYS A 425 1.33 4.50 -21.64
CA LYS A 425 1.54 3.19 -22.25
C LYS A 425 0.71 2.12 -21.55
N GLY A 426 0.58 2.20 -20.22
CA GLY A 426 -0.13 1.21 -19.42
C GLY A 426 -0.04 1.48 -17.92
N VAL A 427 -0.58 0.55 -17.14
CA VAL A 427 -0.63 0.58 -15.67
C VAL A 427 0.10 -0.62 -15.09
N ILE A 428 0.86 -0.41 -14.01
CA ILE A 428 1.23 -1.46 -13.07
C ILE A 428 0.50 -1.23 -11.74
N TRP A 429 -0.15 -2.27 -11.21
CA TRP A 429 -1.01 -2.21 -10.03
C TRP A 429 -0.56 -3.20 -8.95
N TYR A 430 -0.39 -2.71 -7.71
CA TYR A 430 -0.08 -3.57 -6.56
C TYR A 430 -0.92 -3.17 -5.35
N GLN A 431 -2.05 -3.85 -5.21
CA GLN A 431 -3.02 -3.67 -4.13
C GLN A 431 -3.87 -4.93 -3.95
N GLY A 432 -4.38 -5.11 -2.74
CA GLY A 432 -5.42 -6.08 -2.41
C GLY A 432 -5.46 -6.43 -0.92
N GLU A 433 -4.39 -6.13 -0.18
CA GLU A 433 -4.24 -6.48 1.23
C GLU A 433 -5.38 -5.90 2.07
N SER A 434 -5.73 -4.62 1.85
CA SER A 434 -6.82 -3.94 2.59
C SER A 434 -8.23 -4.40 2.21
N ASN A 435 -8.36 -5.22 1.15
CA ASN A 435 -9.61 -5.86 0.74
C ASN A 435 -9.66 -7.34 1.14
N ALA A 436 -8.67 -7.85 1.88
CA ALA A 436 -8.55 -9.24 2.31
C ALA A 436 -8.98 -9.49 3.77
N ASN A 437 -9.81 -8.59 4.35
CA ASN A 437 -10.25 -8.66 5.75
C ASN A 437 -11.10 -9.91 6.05
N ASN A 438 -11.94 -10.32 5.10
CA ASN A 438 -12.77 -11.51 5.18
C ASN A 438 -13.04 -12.08 3.77
N VAL A 439 -13.60 -13.29 3.71
CA VAL A 439 -13.79 -14.01 2.45
C VAL A 439 -14.79 -13.31 1.52
N GLU A 440 -15.78 -12.61 2.09
CA GLU A 440 -16.79 -11.89 1.32
C GLU A 440 -16.20 -10.66 0.63
N ASP A 441 -15.44 -9.85 1.34
CA ASP A 441 -14.75 -8.68 0.79
C ASP A 441 -13.72 -9.08 -0.26
N ALA A 442 -12.93 -10.11 0.05
CA ALA A 442 -11.96 -10.65 -0.88
C ALA A 442 -12.63 -11.21 -2.15
N PHE A 443 -13.83 -11.78 -2.03
CA PHE A 443 -14.62 -12.24 -3.17
C PHE A 443 -15.18 -11.07 -3.98
N LYS A 444 -15.75 -10.05 -3.33
CA LYS A 444 -16.27 -8.82 -3.98
C LYS A 444 -15.19 -8.11 -4.78
N TYR A 445 -13.93 -8.18 -4.34
CA TYR A 445 -12.77 -7.60 -5.01
C TYR A 445 -12.71 -7.92 -6.51
N ARG A 446 -13.07 -9.13 -6.94
CA ARG A 446 -13.01 -9.54 -8.36
C ARG A 446 -13.81 -8.61 -9.27
N LYS A 447 -14.98 -8.15 -8.77
CA LYS A 447 -15.88 -7.29 -9.52
C LYS A 447 -15.37 -5.86 -9.50
N VAL A 448 -15.07 -5.33 -8.32
CA VAL A 448 -14.59 -3.94 -8.19
C VAL A 448 -13.26 -3.73 -8.90
N PHE A 449 -12.36 -4.72 -8.92
CA PHE A 449 -11.11 -4.62 -9.66
C PHE A 449 -11.31 -4.63 -11.18
N SER A 450 -12.17 -5.52 -11.69
CA SER A 450 -12.60 -5.48 -13.10
C SER A 450 -13.24 -4.13 -13.47
N ASP A 451 -14.10 -3.61 -12.60
CA ASP A 451 -14.81 -2.36 -12.86
C ASP A 451 -13.88 -1.14 -12.80
N MET A 452 -12.88 -1.13 -11.91
CA MET A 452 -11.86 -0.07 -11.86
C MET A 452 -11.04 -0.03 -13.15
N ILE A 453 -10.61 -1.20 -13.67
CA ILE A 453 -9.86 -1.28 -14.92
C ILE A 453 -10.69 -0.70 -16.09
N LYS A 454 -11.97 -1.04 -16.15
CA LYS A 454 -12.89 -0.52 -17.19
C LYS A 454 -13.11 0.99 -17.02
N ASP A 455 -13.29 1.46 -15.79
CA ASP A 455 -13.46 2.86 -15.46
C ASP A 455 -12.24 3.68 -15.88
N TRP A 456 -11.03 3.25 -15.51
CA TRP A 456 -9.80 3.95 -15.87
C TRP A 456 -9.57 3.96 -17.38
N ARG A 457 -9.79 2.83 -18.08
CA ARG A 457 -9.72 2.78 -19.54
C ARG A 457 -10.70 3.74 -20.21
N ALA A 458 -11.92 3.83 -19.68
CA ALA A 458 -12.93 4.77 -20.17
C ALA A 458 -12.54 6.23 -19.89
N SER A 459 -11.99 6.54 -18.72
CA SER A 459 -11.57 7.89 -18.32
C SER A 459 -10.38 8.41 -19.14
N TRP A 460 -9.37 7.57 -19.38
CA TRP A 460 -8.23 7.93 -20.25
C TRP A 460 -8.59 7.96 -21.73
N ASN A 461 -9.56 7.14 -22.16
CA ASN A 461 -10.07 7.08 -23.52
C ASN A 461 -8.98 6.84 -24.61
N VAL A 462 -7.99 6.00 -24.31
CA VAL A 462 -6.93 5.57 -25.24
C VAL A 462 -7.00 4.06 -25.55
N GLY A 463 -8.18 3.47 -25.38
CA GLY A 463 -8.45 2.05 -25.61
C GLY A 463 -8.08 1.14 -24.44
N ASP A 464 -7.99 -0.17 -24.72
CA ASP A 464 -7.63 -1.19 -23.73
C ASP A 464 -6.11 -1.22 -23.47
N PHE A 465 -5.55 -0.15 -22.91
CA PHE A 465 -4.13 -0.11 -22.59
C PHE A 465 -3.75 -1.27 -21.63
N PRO A 466 -2.50 -1.77 -21.72
CA PRO A 466 -1.95 -2.77 -20.81
C PRO A 466 -2.21 -2.47 -19.34
N PHE A 467 -2.83 -3.41 -18.63
CA PHE A 467 -3.05 -3.34 -17.19
C PHE A 467 -2.40 -4.55 -16.51
N LEU A 468 -1.24 -4.33 -15.91
CA LEU A 468 -0.43 -5.38 -15.29
C LEU A 468 -0.58 -5.27 -13.78
N PHE A 469 -0.68 -6.40 -13.09
CA PHE A 469 -0.85 -6.38 -11.63
C PHE A 469 -0.07 -7.47 -10.92
N VAL A 470 0.18 -7.24 -9.64
CA VAL A 470 0.87 -8.18 -8.76
C VAL A 470 -0.17 -8.95 -7.96
N GLN A 471 -0.13 -10.28 -8.01
CA GLN A 471 -0.94 -11.11 -7.12
C GLN A 471 -0.27 -11.21 -5.75
N LEU A 472 -1.03 -11.06 -4.66
CA LEU A 472 -0.43 -10.97 -3.32
C LEU A 472 0.48 -12.16 -2.97
N ALA A 473 1.58 -11.87 -2.30
CA ALA A 473 2.51 -12.85 -1.75
C ALA A 473 1.88 -13.66 -0.61
N ASN A 474 2.57 -14.69 -0.12
CA ASN A 474 2.24 -15.34 1.15
C ASN A 474 2.47 -14.43 2.35
N TYR A 475 1.58 -14.54 3.34
CA TYR A 475 1.56 -13.72 4.55
C TYR A 475 0.96 -14.53 5.72
N ARG A 476 1.40 -14.26 6.95
CA ARG A 476 1.09 -14.99 8.19
C ARG A 476 1.72 -16.37 8.30
N GLU A 477 1.58 -16.98 9.47
CA GLU A 477 2.04 -18.35 9.74
C GLU A 477 1.27 -19.38 8.91
N PRO A 478 1.92 -20.46 8.45
CA PRO A 478 1.23 -21.58 7.82
C PRO A 478 0.17 -22.20 8.74
N VAL A 479 -0.94 -22.65 8.15
CA VAL A 479 -2.03 -23.28 8.91
C VAL A 479 -1.92 -24.80 8.93
N GLU A 480 -2.25 -25.42 10.06
CA GLU A 480 -2.23 -26.87 10.20
C GLU A 480 -3.30 -27.58 9.36
N GLN A 481 -4.46 -26.94 9.16
CA GLN A 481 -5.59 -27.50 8.42
C GLN A 481 -6.09 -26.54 7.33
N PRO A 482 -6.52 -27.04 6.16
CA PRO A 482 -7.13 -26.21 5.13
C PRO A 482 -8.42 -25.53 5.63
N TYR A 483 -8.60 -24.26 5.29
CA TYR A 483 -9.80 -23.47 5.59
C TYR A 483 -10.17 -22.53 4.44
N ASP A 484 -11.24 -21.76 4.59
CA ASP A 484 -11.63 -20.73 3.62
C ASP A 484 -10.84 -19.44 3.90
N SER A 485 -9.65 -19.35 3.31
CA SER A 485 -8.73 -18.21 3.50
C SER A 485 -9.19 -16.99 2.69
N PRO A 486 -9.38 -15.81 3.33
CA PRO A 486 -9.68 -14.57 2.63
C PRO A 486 -8.50 -14.13 1.75
N TRP A 487 -7.27 -14.41 2.17
CA TRP A 487 -6.07 -14.10 1.43
C TRP A 487 -5.88 -14.99 0.18
N ALA A 488 -6.28 -16.25 0.23
CA ALA A 488 -6.36 -17.09 -0.97
C ALA A 488 -7.49 -16.62 -1.90
N MET A 489 -8.61 -16.15 -1.34
CA MET A 489 -9.73 -15.61 -2.11
C MET A 489 -9.36 -14.33 -2.85
N ILE A 490 -8.62 -13.41 -2.24
CA ILE A 490 -8.18 -12.18 -2.91
C ILE A 490 -7.23 -12.50 -4.06
N ARG A 491 -6.31 -13.48 -3.90
CA ARG A 491 -5.44 -13.95 -4.98
C ARG A 491 -6.21 -14.53 -6.17
N GLU A 492 -7.25 -15.33 -5.91
CA GLU A 492 -8.15 -15.81 -6.96
C GLU A 492 -8.87 -14.64 -7.64
N SER A 493 -9.33 -13.68 -6.85
CA SER A 493 -10.10 -12.53 -7.33
C SER A 493 -9.25 -11.56 -8.15
N GLN A 494 -7.95 -11.44 -7.85
CA GLN A 494 -6.95 -10.81 -8.71
C GLN A 494 -6.78 -11.58 -10.02
N SER A 495 -6.63 -12.91 -9.98
CA SER A 495 -6.48 -13.73 -11.20
C SER A 495 -7.71 -13.69 -12.11
N ASP A 496 -8.93 -13.55 -11.58
CA ASP A 496 -10.16 -13.50 -12.37
C ASP A 496 -10.20 -12.29 -13.33
N VAL A 497 -9.45 -11.22 -13.05
CA VAL A 497 -9.30 -10.06 -13.95
C VAL A 497 -8.56 -10.39 -15.25
N LEU A 498 -7.81 -11.50 -15.31
CA LEU A 498 -7.17 -11.96 -16.56
C LEU A 498 -8.17 -12.29 -17.69
N THR A 499 -9.47 -12.31 -17.39
CA THR A 499 -10.54 -12.40 -18.39
C THR A 499 -10.69 -11.13 -19.24
N LEU A 500 -10.17 -9.99 -18.77
CA LEU A 500 -10.15 -8.73 -19.53
C LEU A 500 -8.98 -8.71 -20.52
N PRO A 501 -9.15 -8.09 -21.72
CA PRO A 501 -8.08 -7.98 -22.70
C PRO A 501 -6.91 -7.15 -22.17
N ASN A 502 -5.72 -7.41 -22.70
CA ASN A 502 -4.48 -6.68 -22.38
C ASN A 502 -4.20 -6.59 -20.87
N THR A 503 -4.49 -7.67 -20.13
CA THR A 503 -4.13 -7.80 -18.73
C THR A 503 -2.99 -8.80 -18.55
N GLY A 504 -2.19 -8.61 -17.50
CA GLY A 504 -1.09 -9.50 -17.15
C GLY A 504 -0.87 -9.56 -15.64
N GLN A 505 -0.39 -10.69 -15.15
CA GLN A 505 -0.27 -10.95 -13.73
C GLN A 505 1.15 -11.39 -13.39
N ALA A 506 1.76 -10.74 -12.40
CA ALA A 506 2.96 -11.20 -11.73
C ALA A 506 2.55 -12.00 -10.47
N VAL A 507 2.75 -13.31 -10.50
CA VAL A 507 2.54 -14.17 -9.31
C VAL A 507 3.78 -14.07 -8.42
N ILE A 508 3.60 -13.78 -7.13
CA ILE A 508 4.71 -13.61 -6.16
C ILE A 508 4.52 -14.38 -4.85
N ILE A 509 3.74 -15.47 -4.90
CA ILE A 509 3.40 -16.26 -3.72
C ILE A 509 4.60 -16.93 -3.03
N ASP A 510 5.73 -17.04 -3.73
CA ASP A 510 6.97 -17.69 -3.28
C ASP A 510 7.97 -16.75 -2.60
N ILE A 511 7.72 -15.44 -2.57
CA ILE A 511 8.66 -14.42 -2.06
C ILE A 511 8.07 -13.55 -0.94
N GLY A 512 6.99 -13.99 -0.30
CA GLY A 512 6.41 -13.31 0.87
C GLY A 512 7.10 -13.68 2.18
N ASN A 513 6.60 -13.09 3.27
CA ASN A 513 7.14 -13.26 4.61
C ASN A 513 5.97 -13.49 5.58
N ALA A 514 6.09 -14.49 6.46
CA ALA A 514 5.06 -14.81 7.44
C ALA A 514 4.80 -13.64 8.40
N ASN A 515 5.84 -12.87 8.73
CA ASN A 515 5.80 -11.81 9.75
C ASN A 515 5.76 -10.39 9.17
N ASP A 516 5.78 -10.25 7.84
CA ASP A 516 5.76 -8.95 7.18
C ASP A 516 4.98 -9.04 5.87
N VAL A 517 3.92 -8.24 5.75
CA VAL A 517 3.09 -8.17 4.55
C VAL A 517 3.82 -7.51 3.37
N HIS A 518 4.97 -6.87 3.61
CA HIS A 518 5.78 -6.18 2.61
C HIS A 518 6.99 -7.04 2.19
N PRO A 519 6.90 -7.88 1.15
CA PRO A 519 8.04 -8.64 0.67
C PRO A 519 9.16 -7.69 0.20
N ARG A 520 10.36 -7.85 0.76
CA ARG A 520 11.52 -6.99 0.43
C ARG A 520 12.23 -7.35 -0.87
N ASP A 521 11.95 -8.53 -1.43
CA ASP A 521 12.41 -8.94 -2.76
C ASP A 521 11.57 -8.26 -3.86
N LYS A 522 11.75 -6.94 -3.99
CA LYS A 522 11.08 -6.12 -5.02
C LYS A 522 11.68 -6.33 -6.40
N GLN A 523 12.89 -6.89 -6.47
CA GLN A 523 13.56 -7.29 -7.70
C GLN A 523 12.75 -8.35 -8.46
N ASN A 524 12.33 -9.43 -7.78
CA ASN A 524 11.53 -10.47 -8.44
C ASN A 524 10.12 -9.97 -8.78
N VAL A 525 9.53 -9.06 -8.00
CA VAL A 525 8.26 -8.39 -8.36
C VAL A 525 8.43 -7.63 -9.68
N GLY A 526 9.44 -6.77 -9.77
CA GLY A 526 9.74 -5.97 -10.96
C GLY A 526 10.05 -6.81 -12.19
N LEU A 527 10.87 -7.87 -12.03
CA LEU A 527 11.19 -8.82 -13.09
C LEU A 527 9.92 -9.46 -13.69
N ARG A 528 9.02 -9.96 -12.84
CA ARG A 528 7.81 -10.65 -13.28
C ARG A 528 6.81 -9.70 -13.94
N LEU A 529 6.70 -8.46 -13.45
CA LEU A 529 5.94 -7.40 -14.13
C LEU A 529 6.56 -7.04 -15.49
N SER A 530 7.89 -6.99 -15.59
CA SER A 530 8.60 -6.71 -16.85
C SER A 530 8.36 -7.80 -17.89
N LEU A 531 8.38 -9.09 -17.49
CA LEU A 531 7.99 -10.19 -18.37
C LEU A 531 6.55 -10.04 -18.88
N ALA A 532 5.61 -9.67 -18.00
CA ALA A 532 4.23 -9.41 -18.38
C ALA A 532 4.12 -8.22 -19.36
N ALA A 533 4.85 -7.12 -19.15
CA ALA A 533 4.88 -6.00 -20.08
C ALA A 533 5.45 -6.41 -21.43
N ARG A 534 6.58 -7.11 -21.47
CA ARG A 534 7.21 -7.58 -22.71
C ARG A 534 6.26 -8.43 -23.54
N LYS A 535 5.51 -9.34 -22.91
CA LYS A 535 4.48 -10.13 -23.59
C LYS A 535 3.29 -9.29 -24.05
N ILE A 536 2.68 -8.53 -23.14
CA ILE A 536 1.35 -7.92 -23.35
C ILE A 536 1.44 -6.55 -24.04
N ALA A 537 2.38 -5.71 -23.64
CA ALA A 537 2.53 -4.33 -24.12
C ALA A 537 3.49 -4.19 -25.31
N TYR A 538 4.44 -5.12 -25.46
CA TYR A 538 5.45 -5.12 -26.53
C TYR A 538 5.33 -6.31 -27.49
N GLY A 539 4.46 -7.28 -27.22
CA GLY A 539 4.15 -8.39 -28.13
C GLY A 539 5.26 -9.43 -28.27
N GLU A 540 6.22 -9.48 -27.34
CA GLU A 540 7.30 -10.47 -27.38
C GLU A 540 6.78 -11.89 -27.21
N ASN A 541 7.35 -12.85 -27.96
CA ASN A 541 7.01 -14.26 -27.81
C ASN A 541 7.88 -14.94 -26.74
N ILE A 542 7.56 -14.68 -25.47
CA ILE A 542 8.30 -15.22 -24.31
C ILE A 542 7.37 -15.93 -23.31
N VAL A 543 7.98 -16.74 -22.43
CA VAL A 543 7.34 -17.24 -21.22
C VAL A 543 7.33 -16.12 -20.19
N PHE A 544 6.14 -15.74 -19.72
CA PHE A 544 5.96 -14.59 -18.83
C PHE A 544 5.15 -14.90 -17.56
N SER A 545 4.56 -16.09 -17.50
CA SER A 545 3.75 -16.56 -16.38
C SER A 545 4.10 -18.02 -16.06
N GLY A 546 3.94 -18.39 -14.79
CA GLY A 546 4.08 -19.77 -14.34
C GLY A 546 2.82 -20.60 -14.59
N PRO A 547 2.80 -21.88 -14.16
CA PRO A 547 1.70 -22.79 -14.42
C PRO A 547 0.35 -22.26 -13.92
N THR A 548 -0.66 -22.20 -14.79
CA THR A 548 -2.04 -21.78 -14.45
C THR A 548 -3.02 -22.93 -14.65
N TYR A 549 -3.96 -23.13 -13.73
CA TYR A 549 -4.92 -24.22 -13.83
C TYR A 549 -5.71 -24.20 -15.16
N LYS A 550 -5.77 -25.35 -15.83
CA LYS A 550 -6.56 -25.55 -17.06
C LYS A 550 -7.75 -26.46 -16.85
N SER A 551 -7.50 -27.65 -16.31
CA SER A 551 -8.54 -28.67 -16.12
C SER A 551 -8.13 -29.73 -15.11
N SER A 552 -9.11 -30.46 -14.61
CA SER A 552 -8.90 -31.61 -13.75
C SER A 552 -9.79 -32.78 -14.15
N LYS A 553 -9.35 -34.01 -13.86
CA LYS A 553 -10.16 -35.22 -14.02
C LYS A 553 -9.84 -36.25 -12.95
N ILE A 554 -10.84 -37.08 -12.63
CA ILE A 554 -10.68 -38.18 -11.67
C ILE A 554 -10.22 -39.43 -12.42
N LYS A 555 -9.19 -40.09 -11.91
CA LYS A 555 -8.75 -41.41 -12.38
C LYS A 555 -8.24 -42.23 -11.20
N ASN A 556 -8.80 -43.43 -11.00
CA ASN A 556 -8.38 -44.39 -9.97
C ASN A 556 -8.28 -43.77 -8.56
N GLY A 557 -9.28 -42.99 -8.16
CA GLY A 557 -9.30 -42.34 -6.84
C GLY A 557 -8.31 -41.17 -6.67
N LYS A 558 -7.69 -40.69 -7.76
CA LYS A 558 -6.78 -39.53 -7.78
C LYS A 558 -7.33 -38.42 -8.68
N MET A 559 -6.93 -37.19 -8.39
CA MET A 559 -7.19 -36.02 -9.22
C MET A 559 -5.98 -35.73 -10.10
N ILE A 560 -6.17 -35.73 -11.42
CA ILE A 560 -5.13 -35.40 -12.40
C ILE A 560 -5.39 -33.98 -12.90
N ILE A 561 -4.42 -33.08 -12.65
CA ILE A 561 -4.51 -31.66 -12.96
C ILE A 561 -3.64 -31.34 -14.16
N SER A 562 -4.17 -30.57 -15.10
CA SER A 562 -3.44 -30.04 -16.26
C SER A 562 -3.36 -28.51 -16.16
N PHE A 563 -2.28 -27.96 -16.67
CA PHE A 563 -1.96 -26.53 -16.58
C PHE A 563 -1.74 -25.94 -17.99
N ASP A 564 -2.06 -24.66 -18.13
CA ASP A 564 -1.50 -23.78 -19.17
C ASP A 564 -0.24 -23.07 -18.62
N ASN A 565 0.45 -22.28 -19.45
CA ASN A 565 1.64 -21.50 -19.05
C ASN A 565 2.77 -22.35 -18.41
N ILE A 566 2.91 -23.59 -18.87
CA ILE A 566 3.93 -24.52 -18.35
C ILE A 566 5.34 -24.25 -18.91
N GLY A 567 5.50 -23.28 -19.81
CA GLY A 567 6.77 -23.00 -20.50
C GLY A 567 7.37 -24.28 -21.09
N SER A 568 8.64 -24.56 -20.77
CA SER A 568 9.35 -25.75 -21.22
C SER A 568 8.98 -27.03 -20.45
N GLY A 569 8.28 -26.94 -19.33
CA GLY A 569 7.87 -28.08 -18.50
C GLY A 569 7.48 -27.68 -17.08
N LEU A 570 6.82 -28.61 -16.37
CA LEU A 570 6.58 -28.46 -14.93
C LEU A 570 7.79 -28.97 -14.16
N VAL A 571 8.24 -28.19 -13.17
CA VAL A 571 9.29 -28.60 -12.23
C VAL A 571 8.79 -28.38 -10.81
N CYS A 572 9.34 -29.16 -9.87
CA CYS A 572 9.17 -28.85 -8.46
C CYS A 572 10.51 -28.77 -7.74
N LYS A 573 10.66 -27.78 -6.85
CA LYS A 573 11.85 -27.60 -6.03
C LYS A 573 11.81 -28.56 -4.84
N ASP A 574 11.88 -29.86 -5.12
CA ASP A 574 11.92 -30.94 -4.13
C ASP A 574 12.80 -32.09 -4.62
N LYS A 575 13.63 -32.65 -3.73
CA LYS A 575 14.58 -33.72 -4.07
C LYS A 575 13.89 -35.00 -4.53
N TYR A 576 12.66 -35.24 -4.11
CA TYR A 576 11.92 -36.47 -4.34
C TYR A 576 10.76 -36.30 -5.34
N GLY A 577 10.60 -35.10 -5.91
CA GLY A 577 9.56 -34.82 -6.90
C GLY A 577 8.17 -34.59 -6.31
N TYR A 578 8.05 -34.39 -4.99
CA TYR A 578 6.77 -34.10 -4.35
C TYR A 578 6.37 -32.65 -4.53
N VAL A 579 5.12 -32.44 -4.92
CA VAL A 579 4.53 -31.10 -5.01
C VAL A 579 3.72 -30.82 -3.76
N LYS A 580 4.06 -29.70 -3.08
CA LYS A 580 3.42 -29.25 -1.84
C LYS A 580 2.24 -28.32 -2.13
N GLY A 581 1.44 -28.03 -1.10
CA GLY A 581 0.38 -27.00 -1.15
C GLY A 581 -0.95 -27.42 -1.78
N PHE A 582 -1.19 -28.73 -1.98
CA PHE A 582 -2.47 -29.25 -2.45
C PHE A 582 -3.38 -29.68 -1.28
N ALA A 583 -4.65 -29.29 -1.35
CA ALA A 583 -5.72 -29.85 -0.54
C ALA A 583 -6.75 -30.57 -1.43
N ILE A 584 -7.34 -31.66 -0.94
CA ILE A 584 -8.30 -32.49 -1.68
C ILE A 584 -9.55 -32.75 -0.83
N ALA A 585 -10.72 -32.79 -1.48
CA ALA A 585 -12.00 -33.06 -0.82
C ALA A 585 -12.91 -33.96 -1.67
N GLY A 586 -13.83 -34.65 -0.99
CA GLY A 586 -14.97 -35.31 -1.61
C GLY A 586 -16.12 -34.33 -1.90
N ALA A 587 -17.33 -34.88 -2.09
CA ALA A 587 -18.52 -34.06 -2.35
C ALA A 587 -18.95 -33.16 -1.18
N ASP A 588 -18.52 -33.50 0.04
CA ASP A 588 -18.77 -32.77 1.29
C ASP A 588 -17.93 -31.50 1.46
N LYS A 589 -16.96 -31.26 0.57
CA LYS A 589 -16.02 -30.13 0.63
C LYS A 589 -15.20 -30.05 1.92
N LYS A 590 -15.05 -31.16 2.65
CA LYS A 590 -14.14 -31.23 3.80
C LYS A 590 -12.71 -31.44 3.27
N PHE A 591 -11.99 -30.34 3.09
CA PHE A 591 -10.63 -30.35 2.56
C PHE A 591 -9.64 -30.87 3.60
N ILE A 592 -8.74 -31.73 3.13
CA ILE A 592 -7.55 -32.16 3.87
C ILE A 592 -6.33 -32.02 2.97
N TRP A 593 -5.15 -31.84 3.56
CA TRP A 593 -3.89 -31.80 2.81
C TRP A 593 -3.69 -33.09 2.00
N ALA A 594 -3.12 -32.96 0.81
CA ALA A 594 -2.98 -34.02 -0.17
C ALA A 594 -1.52 -34.23 -0.57
N SER A 595 -1.18 -35.46 -0.91
CA SER A 595 0.08 -35.76 -1.59
C SER A 595 -0.07 -35.45 -3.08
N ALA A 596 1.00 -34.92 -3.68
CA ALA A 596 1.05 -34.69 -5.11
C ALA A 596 2.44 -34.93 -5.71
N PHE A 597 2.50 -35.33 -6.98
CA PHE A 597 3.73 -35.43 -7.78
C PHE A 597 3.49 -35.04 -9.24
N ILE A 598 4.58 -34.73 -9.94
CA ILE A 598 4.59 -34.45 -11.38
C ILE A 598 4.65 -35.78 -12.15
N GLU A 599 3.67 -36.04 -13.01
CA GLU A 599 3.67 -37.12 -13.98
C GLU A 599 3.60 -36.53 -15.40
N LYS A 600 4.76 -36.47 -16.08
CA LYS A 600 4.93 -35.68 -17.33
C LYS A 600 4.58 -34.21 -17.05
N ASN A 601 3.68 -33.59 -17.81
CA ASN A 601 3.26 -32.20 -17.60
C ASN A 601 1.91 -32.11 -16.87
N LYS A 602 1.68 -33.01 -15.91
CA LYS A 602 0.45 -33.05 -15.12
C LYS A 602 0.78 -33.29 -13.65
N ILE A 603 -0.08 -32.81 -12.77
CA ILE A 603 0.01 -33.08 -11.34
C ILE A 603 -1.00 -34.15 -10.95
N VAL A 604 -0.54 -35.18 -10.26
CA VAL A 604 -1.39 -36.25 -9.70
C VAL A 604 -1.55 -35.99 -8.21
N VAL A 605 -2.78 -35.73 -7.76
CA VAL A 605 -3.11 -35.37 -6.36
C VAL A 605 -3.99 -36.45 -5.73
N TRP A 606 -3.67 -36.88 -4.51
CA TRP A 606 -4.46 -37.87 -3.77
C TRP A 606 -4.32 -37.73 -2.25
N ASN A 607 -5.26 -38.33 -1.53
CA ASN A 607 -5.14 -38.61 -0.10
C ASN A 607 -5.84 -39.95 0.18
N GLU A 608 -5.20 -40.83 0.95
CA GLU A 608 -5.73 -42.16 1.25
C GLU A 608 -7.11 -42.17 1.94
N LYS A 609 -7.44 -41.09 2.67
CA LYS A 609 -8.74 -40.92 3.34
C LYS A 609 -9.85 -40.52 2.36
N ILE A 610 -9.53 -39.98 1.19
CA ILE A 610 -10.50 -39.50 0.19
C ILE A 610 -10.60 -40.49 -0.97
N LYS A 611 -11.50 -41.48 -0.85
CA LYS A 611 -11.68 -42.53 -1.88
C LYS A 611 -12.41 -42.06 -3.14
N LYS A 612 -13.24 -41.00 -3.03
CA LYS A 612 -14.00 -40.41 -4.13
C LYS A 612 -13.71 -38.90 -4.20
N PRO A 613 -12.50 -38.50 -4.65
CA PRO A 613 -12.16 -37.09 -4.71
C PRO A 613 -13.03 -36.37 -5.74
N LYS A 614 -13.40 -35.12 -5.45
CA LYS A 614 -14.19 -34.27 -6.34
C LYS A 614 -13.56 -32.90 -6.54
N TYR A 615 -12.88 -32.38 -5.52
CA TYR A 615 -12.32 -31.05 -5.56
C TYR A 615 -10.86 -31.03 -5.12
N VAL A 616 -10.08 -30.12 -5.69
CA VAL A 616 -8.74 -29.78 -5.23
C VAL A 616 -8.60 -28.27 -5.10
N ARG A 617 -7.69 -27.87 -4.21
CA ARG A 617 -7.19 -26.50 -4.08
C ARG A 617 -5.67 -26.54 -4.08
N TYR A 618 -5.02 -25.54 -4.67
CA TYR A 618 -3.57 -25.36 -4.69
C TYR A 618 -3.24 -23.96 -4.18
N GLY A 619 -2.29 -23.86 -3.26
CA GLY A 619 -1.86 -22.58 -2.69
C GLY A 619 -2.96 -21.84 -1.92
N TRP A 620 -3.94 -22.58 -1.36
CA TRP A 620 -5.15 -22.01 -0.77
C TRP A 620 -5.04 -21.82 0.74
N ALA A 621 -4.20 -20.87 1.15
CA ALA A 621 -4.08 -20.35 2.51
C ALA A 621 -3.47 -18.94 2.47
N ASP A 622 -3.48 -18.23 3.60
CA ASP A 622 -2.75 -16.96 3.76
C ASP A 622 -1.27 -17.18 3.48
N ASN A 623 -0.72 -18.20 4.14
CA ASN A 623 0.57 -18.79 3.84
C ASN A 623 0.43 -20.30 3.59
N PRO A 624 0.47 -20.75 2.32
CA PRO A 624 0.32 -22.16 1.96
C PRO A 624 1.62 -22.98 2.12
N ASP A 625 2.52 -22.55 3.02
CA ASP A 625 3.81 -23.18 3.31
C ASP A 625 4.77 -23.14 2.09
N ASP A 626 5.83 -23.95 2.09
CA ASP A 626 6.85 -24.17 1.04
C ASP A 626 6.25 -24.55 -0.34
N LEU A 627 5.51 -23.65 -0.99
CA LEU A 627 5.05 -23.87 -2.36
C LEU A 627 6.23 -24.05 -3.30
N ASN A 628 6.21 -25.18 -4.00
CA ASN A 628 7.37 -25.62 -4.76
C ASN A 628 7.08 -25.94 -6.23
N LEU A 629 5.89 -25.60 -6.77
CA LEU A 629 5.55 -25.82 -8.18
C LEU A 629 5.97 -24.63 -9.03
N TYR A 630 6.74 -24.89 -10.08
CA TYR A 630 7.21 -23.88 -11.03
C TYR A 630 7.12 -24.43 -12.46
N ASN A 631 7.27 -23.56 -13.44
CA ASN A 631 7.77 -24.00 -14.75
C ASN A 631 9.30 -24.04 -14.76
N GLU A 632 9.89 -24.65 -15.79
CA GLU A 632 11.34 -24.75 -15.98
C GLU A 632 12.04 -23.37 -16.07
N GLU A 633 11.31 -22.33 -16.45
CA GLU A 633 11.79 -20.94 -16.47
C GLU A 633 11.81 -20.28 -15.07
N GLY A 634 11.38 -21.00 -14.03
CA GLY A 634 11.45 -20.56 -12.64
C GLY A 634 10.29 -19.67 -12.19
N LEU A 635 9.18 -19.60 -12.93
CA LEU A 635 7.99 -18.84 -12.54
C LEU A 635 7.02 -19.71 -11.72
N PRO A 636 6.52 -19.20 -10.57
CA PRO A 636 5.71 -19.99 -9.64
C PRO A 636 4.32 -20.32 -10.19
N GLY A 637 3.78 -21.47 -9.76
CA GLY A 637 2.41 -21.87 -10.05
C GLY A 637 1.38 -20.92 -9.44
N CYS A 638 0.36 -20.56 -10.21
CA CYS A 638 -0.72 -19.69 -9.74
C CYS A 638 -1.71 -20.48 -8.85
N PRO A 639 -2.08 -19.97 -7.66
CA PRO A 639 -3.11 -20.56 -6.81
C PRO A 639 -4.46 -20.74 -7.50
N PHE A 640 -5.18 -21.80 -7.16
CA PHE A 640 -6.52 -22.06 -7.71
C PHE A 640 -7.34 -22.99 -6.82
N ARG A 641 -8.65 -23.06 -7.12
CA ARG A 641 -9.58 -24.07 -6.60
C ARG A 641 -10.46 -24.63 -7.71
N THR A 642 -10.92 -25.87 -7.55
CA THR A 642 -11.86 -26.51 -8.48
C THR A 642 -13.27 -26.65 -7.91
N ASP A 643 -13.51 -26.19 -6.68
CA ASP A 643 -14.83 -26.24 -6.04
C ASP A 643 -15.68 -24.99 -6.26
N LYS A 644 -15.40 -24.25 -7.34
CA LYS A 644 -16.23 -23.14 -7.83
C LYS A 644 -17.66 -23.67 -8.02
N LYS A 645 -18.55 -23.25 -7.12
CA LYS A 645 -19.95 -23.00 -7.43
C LYS A 645 -19.99 -21.48 -7.46
N ASP A 646 -20.50 -20.85 -8.50
CA ASP A 646 -20.80 -19.42 -8.44
C ASP A 646 -21.62 -19.23 -7.14
N ARG A 647 -21.00 -18.67 -6.10
CA ARG A 647 -21.60 -18.48 -4.77
C ARG A 647 -22.42 -17.22 -4.83
#